data_AF-A0A8I6WUL5-F1
#
_entry.id   AF-A0A8I6WUL5-F1
#
_cell.length_a   1.000
_cell.length_b   1.000
_cell.length_c   1.000
_cell.angle_alpha   90.00
_cell.angle_beta   90.00
_cell.angle_gamma   90.00
#
_symmetry.space_group_name_H-M   'P 1'
#
loop_
_entity.id
_entity.type
_entity.pdbx_description
1 polymer ?
#
loop_
_entity_poly.entity_id
_entity_poly.type
_entity_poly.pdbx_seq_one_letter_code
_entity_poly.pdbx_strand_id
1 'polypeptide(L)'
;MDFVASYKMTPVNRAKTHVIRRGTNPLPSPAPSAMALHTVSGIKLPPFSLPPPHRQLGANPTGLYATSAFPRRRCGAVAAVVRCARRTGKRRYPSEKKRLDRRHKEQLRQTAPEEGGVAREGGFWRLSKLAVPASDDPGKDFLGVSPPLLQAIAKALKFPVASMLPEEAFSVVRKSFDARKILKEPQFVYTVDVDAKKLLDMEPRTWDFIARLEPKIGIVEYMSDEKVATDLISMLNVHSDDEHGIRDTVNNGSISPTRMKPRVAIVGSGPSGLFSALVLAELGAEVTLLERGQPVEQRGRDIGALAVRRILQSESNFCFGEGGAGTWSDGKLVTRIGKNTDGVQAVMKTLVHFGGPPNILIDGRPHLGTDKLVPLLRNFRHHLRELGVAIRFNTRVDDLMVEGGQVKGVVVSDSNVQPGSVDQKLSFDAVVLAVGHSARDTYSMLLRHNVDITPKNFSVGLRIEHPQELINNIQYSELAAEVHKGRGRIPVADYKIVKSIGEGDVKNDIEQVDQNRSCYSFCMCPGGQVVLTSTNPSELCVNGMSFSRRASKWANSALVVTVSSHDFKPFQSHGSLAGVEFQREYERRAAMMGGGNFVVPAQCVTDFISNKLSVTTLPPSSYRLGVRPSKLHELFPRYITEALQQSIMMIDKEMPGFISSEALLHGVETRTSSPLQISRHKETYESTSLQGLYPIGEGAGYAGGIVSAAVDGMYCGFALAKQLSLFSGDTEAIFGKAQKQTGSVKY
;
A
#
# COMPACT_ATOMS: atom_id res chain seq x y z
N MET A 1 -7.80 1.07 -46.36
CA MET A 1 -6.95 2.15 -46.90
C MET A 1 -6.95 3.27 -45.88
N ASP A 2 -5.76 3.80 -45.59
CA ASP A 2 -5.38 5.15 -45.11
C ASP A 2 -6.25 5.86 -44.03
N PHE A 3 -5.71 6.58 -43.05
CA PHE A 3 -4.40 7.25 -42.94
C PHE A 3 -3.71 6.97 -41.60
N VAL A 4 -2.38 7.07 -41.56
CA VAL A 4 -1.59 7.18 -40.32
C VAL A 4 -0.56 8.30 -40.46
N ALA A 5 -0.66 9.33 -39.61
CA ALA A 5 0.33 10.40 -39.54
C ALA A 5 1.42 10.07 -38.50
N SER A 6 2.69 10.25 -38.85
CA SER A 6 3.81 10.15 -37.90
C SER A 6 4.84 11.23 -38.18
N TYR A 7 5.23 11.98 -37.15
CA TYR A 7 6.26 13.02 -37.25
C TYR A 7 7.63 12.47 -36.84
N LYS A 8 8.59 12.55 -37.77
CA LYS A 8 10.03 12.43 -37.49
C LYS A 8 10.68 13.78 -37.75
N MET A 9 11.57 14.20 -36.86
CA MET A 9 12.55 15.26 -37.16
C MET A 9 13.91 14.63 -37.47
N THR A 10 14.60 15.20 -38.47
CA THR A 10 15.98 14.89 -38.84
C THR A 10 16.88 16.11 -38.61
N PRO A 11 18.18 15.92 -38.32
CA PRO A 11 19.08 17.01 -37.93
C PRO A 11 19.69 17.74 -39.14
N VAL A 12 20.07 19.01 -38.95
CA VAL A 12 20.89 19.78 -39.88
C VAL A 12 22.28 19.98 -39.28
N ASN A 13 23.32 19.87 -40.12
CA ASN A 13 24.72 19.92 -39.73
C ASN A 13 25.50 20.81 -40.73
N ARG A 14 26.24 21.81 -40.25
CA ARG A 14 27.19 22.62 -41.04
C ARG A 14 28.33 23.14 -40.15
N ALA A 15 29.47 23.46 -40.74
CA ALA A 15 30.77 23.48 -40.06
C ALA A 15 31.52 24.83 -40.15
N LYS A 16 32.63 24.87 -39.39
CA LYS A 16 33.89 25.67 -39.46
C LYS A 16 34.09 26.55 -40.73
N THR A 17 34.82 27.68 -40.73
CA THR A 17 35.99 28.09 -39.89
C THR A 17 36.29 29.60 -40.05
N HIS A 18 36.84 30.29 -39.03
CA HIS A 18 38.11 31.07 -39.11
C HIS A 18 38.43 31.84 -37.79
N VAL A 19 39.55 32.59 -37.75
CA VAL A 19 40.28 33.06 -36.56
C VAL A 19 40.91 34.44 -36.82
N ILE A 20 40.96 35.37 -35.84
CA ILE A 20 42.13 36.25 -35.53
C ILE A 20 42.00 37.07 -34.21
N ARG A 21 43.01 36.87 -33.35
CA ARG A 21 43.62 37.64 -32.21
C ARG A 21 43.08 38.97 -31.60
N ARG A 22 43.23 38.99 -30.24
CA ARG A 22 43.86 40.00 -29.31
C ARG A 22 43.01 41.04 -28.54
N GLY A 23 43.42 41.27 -27.27
CA GLY A 23 42.93 42.30 -26.33
C GLY A 23 42.67 41.76 -24.89
N THR A 24 43.66 41.40 -24.06
CA THR A 24 44.46 42.22 -23.10
C THR A 24 43.80 42.65 -21.77
N ASN A 25 44.05 41.83 -20.73
CA ASN A 25 44.25 42.12 -19.29
C ASN A 25 43.07 42.49 -18.33
N PRO A 26 43.25 42.27 -16.99
CA PRO A 26 42.15 42.19 -16.01
C PRO A 26 42.24 43.18 -14.82
N LEU A 27 41.22 43.17 -13.94
CA LEU A 27 41.18 43.86 -12.64
C LEU A 27 40.52 42.95 -11.55
N PRO A 28 40.68 43.24 -10.23
CA PRO A 28 41.28 42.22 -9.34
C PRO A 28 40.43 41.76 -8.14
N SER A 29 40.97 40.77 -7.42
CA SER A 29 40.53 40.29 -6.11
C SER A 29 41.14 41.09 -4.94
N PRO A 30 40.43 41.25 -3.81
CA PRO A 30 40.98 41.74 -2.55
C PRO A 30 41.34 40.61 -1.56
N ALA A 31 42.40 40.85 -0.79
CA ALA A 31 42.85 40.15 0.42
C ALA A 31 43.83 41.11 1.15
N PRO A 32 44.39 40.81 2.34
CA PRO A 32 44.14 39.69 3.27
C PRO A 32 43.88 40.16 4.73
N SER A 33 43.75 39.22 5.66
CA SER A 33 44.37 39.32 7.00
C SER A 33 44.43 37.95 7.68
N ALA A 34 45.45 37.74 8.51
CA ALA A 34 45.65 36.52 9.29
C ALA A 34 46.10 36.89 10.71
N MET A 35 45.71 36.09 11.71
CA MET A 35 46.22 36.22 13.09
C MET A 35 46.21 34.87 13.82
N ALA A 36 47.22 34.70 14.68
CA ALA A 36 47.35 33.73 15.77
C ALA A 36 46.93 32.26 15.54
N LEU A 37 47.94 31.40 15.33
CA LEU A 37 47.91 30.02 15.83
C LEU A 37 48.21 30.02 17.33
N HIS A 38 47.59 29.10 18.08
CA HIS A 38 48.21 28.54 19.29
C HIS A 38 48.00 27.02 19.32
N THR A 39 49.08 26.28 19.45
CA THR A 39 49.11 24.80 19.39
C THR A 39 49.46 24.21 20.75
N VAL A 40 48.69 23.22 21.19
CA VAL A 40 49.13 22.25 22.22
C VAL A 40 48.60 20.87 21.87
N SER A 41 49.50 19.99 21.42
CA SER A 41 49.47 18.54 21.69
C SER A 41 50.68 17.89 21.04
N GLY A 42 51.47 17.18 21.84
CA GLY A 42 52.66 16.48 21.37
C GLY A 42 53.01 15.34 22.31
N ILE A 43 52.56 14.13 21.99
CA ILE A 43 52.99 12.89 22.64
C ILE A 43 53.40 11.92 21.54
N LYS A 44 54.66 11.46 21.59
CA LYS A 44 55.17 10.38 20.73
C LYS A 44 54.93 9.04 21.41
N LEU A 45 54.60 8.01 20.64
CA LEU A 45 54.64 6.61 21.09
C LEU A 45 55.76 5.86 20.32
N PRO A 46 56.50 4.94 20.97
CA PRO A 46 57.60 4.20 20.36
C PRO A 46 57.12 3.00 19.52
N PRO A 47 57.96 2.47 18.61
CA PRO A 47 57.66 1.26 17.84
C PRO A 47 57.85 -0.02 18.66
N PHE A 48 57.11 -1.07 18.32
CA PHE A 48 57.25 -2.42 18.90
C PHE A 48 57.80 -3.44 17.90
N SER A 49 58.50 -4.46 18.41
CA SER A 49 59.35 -5.40 17.66
C SER A 49 59.04 -6.88 17.92
N LEU A 50 59.37 -7.72 16.93
CA LEU A 50 59.44 -9.20 16.99
C LEU A 50 60.88 -9.66 17.39
N PRO A 51 61.23 -10.96 17.57
CA PRO A 51 60.45 -12.22 17.55
C PRO A 51 60.39 -12.82 19.00
N PRO A 52 60.77 -14.08 19.43
CA PRO A 52 61.18 -15.37 18.81
C PRO A 52 60.16 -16.55 19.02
N PRO A 53 60.42 -17.80 18.53
CA PRO A 53 59.45 -18.90 18.54
C PRO A 53 59.80 -20.18 19.37
N HIS A 54 58.86 -21.15 19.35
CA HIS A 54 58.93 -22.60 19.66
C HIS A 54 59.04 -23.12 21.12
N ARG A 55 58.14 -24.07 21.44
CA ARG A 55 58.51 -25.38 22.01
C ARG A 55 57.48 -26.47 21.64
N GLN A 56 57.95 -27.69 21.40
CA GLN A 56 57.15 -28.92 21.23
C GLN A 56 57.48 -29.92 22.35
N LEU A 57 56.48 -30.68 22.80
CA LEU A 57 56.50 -31.99 23.45
C LEU A 57 55.15 -32.66 23.07
N GLY A 58 54.97 -33.95 22.81
CA GLY A 58 55.77 -35.14 23.17
C GLY A 58 54.97 -36.01 24.17
N ALA A 59 53.88 -36.71 23.81
CA ALA A 59 53.70 -37.90 22.96
C ALA A 59 53.72 -39.26 23.72
N ASN A 60 52.53 -39.85 23.95
CA ASN A 60 52.18 -41.30 23.98
C ASN A 60 52.92 -42.30 24.93
N PRO A 61 52.54 -43.60 25.02
CA PRO A 61 51.18 -44.20 25.17
C PRO A 61 51.11 -45.42 26.16
N THR A 62 49.89 -45.86 26.55
CA THR A 62 49.45 -47.26 26.88
C THR A 62 47.91 -47.23 27.06
N GLY A 63 47.05 -48.20 26.71
CA GLY A 63 47.07 -49.68 26.88
C GLY A 63 46.07 -50.05 28.00
N LEU A 64 45.13 -51.02 27.94
CA LEU A 64 44.88 -52.16 27.03
C LEU A 64 43.37 -52.55 26.97
N TYR A 65 43.00 -53.31 25.93
CA TYR A 65 41.81 -54.16 25.66
C TYR A 65 40.65 -54.34 26.68
N ALA A 66 39.42 -54.32 26.14
CA ALA A 66 38.43 -55.41 26.30
C ALA A 66 37.40 -55.41 25.13
N THR A 67 36.81 -56.55 24.79
CA THR A 67 35.90 -56.71 23.62
C THR A 67 34.59 -57.42 23.97
N SER A 68 33.44 -56.98 23.43
CA SER A 68 32.24 -57.84 23.31
C SER A 68 31.23 -57.39 22.24
N ALA A 69 30.92 -58.32 21.33
CA ALA A 69 29.66 -58.56 20.60
C ALA A 69 28.75 -57.41 20.10
N PHE A 70 28.48 -57.42 18.79
CA PHE A 70 27.23 -56.91 18.20
C PHE A 70 26.00 -57.67 18.73
N PRO A 71 24.80 -57.06 18.65
CA PRO A 71 23.84 -57.63 17.69
C PRO A 71 23.26 -56.60 16.71
N ARG A 72 23.09 -57.01 15.44
CA ARG A 72 22.33 -56.23 14.44
C ARG A 72 20.85 -56.13 14.87
N ARG A 73 20.26 -54.94 14.79
CA ARG A 73 18.80 -54.77 14.63
C ARG A 73 18.49 -54.01 13.35
N ARG A 74 17.31 -54.30 12.78
CA ARG A 74 16.94 -53.99 11.39
C ARG A 74 16.64 -52.50 11.19
N CYS A 75 16.93 -52.00 9.99
CA CYS A 75 16.35 -50.75 9.50
C CYS A 75 14.83 -50.90 9.42
N GLY A 76 14.08 -50.16 10.25
CA GLY A 76 12.67 -49.88 10.05
C GLY A 76 12.51 -48.54 9.36
N ALA A 77 11.95 -48.50 8.15
CA ALA A 77 11.71 -47.26 7.43
C ALA A 77 10.54 -46.50 8.07
N VAL A 78 10.84 -45.62 9.04
CA VAL A 78 9.84 -44.70 9.60
C VAL A 78 9.60 -43.59 8.58
N ALA A 79 8.44 -43.65 7.91
CA ALA A 79 8.03 -42.61 6.97
C ALA A 79 8.01 -41.24 7.66
N ALA A 80 8.78 -40.30 7.14
CA ALA A 80 8.79 -38.92 7.64
C ALA A 80 7.44 -38.26 7.32
N VAL A 81 6.51 -38.29 8.28
CA VAL A 81 5.19 -37.64 8.15
C VAL A 81 5.38 -36.13 8.12
N VAL A 82 5.51 -35.59 6.90
CA VAL A 82 5.54 -34.14 6.64
C VAL A 82 4.20 -33.55 7.08
N ARG A 83 4.15 -33.08 8.33
CA ARG A 83 3.01 -32.34 8.88
C ARG A 83 2.93 -30.97 8.21
N CYS A 84 2.34 -30.95 7.02
CA CYS A 84 2.14 -29.77 6.19
C CYS A 84 1.60 -28.59 7.02
N ALA A 85 2.25 -27.43 6.91
CA ALA A 85 2.05 -26.30 7.79
C ALA A 85 0.58 -25.81 7.77
N ARG A 86 -0.12 -26.01 8.88
CA ARG A 86 -1.48 -25.47 9.07
C ARG A 86 -1.42 -23.95 9.00
N ARG A 87 -2.14 -23.34 8.04
CA ARG A 87 -2.34 -21.88 7.97
C ARG A 87 -2.77 -21.31 9.33
N THR A 88 -1.87 -20.54 9.95
CA THR A 88 -2.07 -19.78 11.21
C THR A 88 -2.16 -18.26 10.98
N GLY A 89 -2.45 -17.81 9.75
CA GLY A 89 -3.01 -16.48 9.55
C GLY A 89 -4.24 -16.31 10.45
N LYS A 90 -4.21 -15.30 11.32
CA LYS A 90 -5.09 -15.16 12.51
C LYS A 90 -6.54 -15.55 12.20
N ARG A 91 -6.99 -16.67 12.78
CA ARG A 91 -8.37 -17.14 12.65
C ARG A 91 -9.29 -16.14 13.38
N ARG A 92 -10.32 -15.60 12.70
CA ARG A 92 -11.61 -15.35 13.39
C ARG A 92 -11.96 -16.63 14.15
N TYR A 93 -12.44 -16.54 15.38
CA TYR A 93 -12.57 -17.71 16.25
C TYR A 93 -13.32 -18.85 15.52
N PRO A 94 -12.99 -20.14 15.73
CA PRO A 94 -13.67 -21.23 15.01
C PRO A 94 -15.20 -21.21 15.16
N SER A 95 -15.70 -20.69 16.28
CA SER A 95 -17.10 -20.33 16.53
C SER A 95 -17.59 -19.16 15.67
N GLU A 96 -16.89 -18.02 15.65
CA GLU A 96 -17.22 -16.87 14.79
C GLU A 96 -17.22 -17.21 13.30
N LYS A 97 -16.23 -17.97 12.82
CA LYS A 97 -16.21 -18.38 11.41
C LYS A 97 -17.42 -19.27 11.12
N LYS A 98 -17.72 -20.28 11.95
CA LYS A 98 -18.95 -21.07 11.82
C LYS A 98 -20.21 -20.20 11.90
N ARG A 99 -20.26 -19.15 12.72
CA ARG A 99 -21.41 -18.24 12.86
C ARG A 99 -21.58 -17.32 11.64
N LEU A 100 -20.49 -16.86 11.03
CA LEU A 100 -20.50 -16.14 9.76
C LEU A 100 -20.85 -17.05 8.59
N ASP A 101 -20.20 -18.20 8.47
CA ASP A 101 -20.49 -19.21 7.45
C ASP A 101 -21.98 -19.68 7.54
N ARG A 102 -22.53 -19.78 8.76
CA ARG A 102 -23.96 -20.07 9.01
C ARG A 102 -24.86 -18.91 8.58
N ARG A 103 -24.60 -17.67 9.04
CA ARG A 103 -25.41 -16.49 8.64
C ARG A 103 -25.41 -16.27 7.13
N HIS A 104 -24.28 -16.49 6.45
CA HIS A 104 -24.22 -16.40 4.99
C HIS A 104 -25.06 -17.50 4.31
N LYS A 105 -25.10 -18.72 4.86
CA LYS A 105 -25.99 -19.79 4.35
C LYS A 105 -27.47 -19.48 4.60
N GLU A 106 -27.78 -18.86 5.74
CA GLU A 106 -29.15 -18.41 6.05
C GLU A 106 -29.58 -17.29 5.08
N GLN A 107 -28.72 -16.29 4.84
CA GLN A 107 -28.99 -15.21 3.87
C GLN A 107 -29.08 -15.70 2.41
N LEU A 108 -28.17 -16.57 1.94
CA LEU A 108 -28.22 -17.08 0.57
C LEU A 108 -29.42 -17.99 0.29
N ARG A 109 -30.02 -18.59 1.34
CA ARG A 109 -31.30 -19.29 1.26
C ARG A 109 -32.52 -18.36 1.30
N GLN A 110 -32.32 -17.08 1.64
CA GLN A 110 -33.35 -16.05 1.62
C GLN A 110 -33.30 -15.20 0.33
N THR A 111 -32.15 -15.11 -0.34
CA THR A 111 -32.00 -14.33 -1.59
C THR A 111 -32.19 -15.15 -2.86
N ALA A 112 -32.06 -16.48 -2.82
CA ALA A 112 -32.27 -17.34 -3.97
C ALA A 112 -33.72 -17.87 -4.00
N PRO A 113 -34.45 -17.76 -5.12
CA PRO A 113 -35.80 -18.31 -5.24
C PRO A 113 -35.85 -19.84 -5.08
N GLU A 114 -37.03 -20.37 -4.78
CA GLU A 114 -37.27 -21.80 -4.66
C GLU A 114 -36.93 -22.57 -5.96
N GLU A 115 -36.70 -23.87 -5.83
CA GLU A 115 -36.22 -24.72 -6.92
C GLU A 115 -37.32 -24.91 -7.97
N GLY A 116 -37.02 -24.57 -9.23
CA GLY A 116 -38.02 -24.49 -10.31
C GLY A 116 -38.86 -23.19 -10.35
N GLY A 117 -38.58 -22.21 -9.49
CA GLY A 117 -39.31 -20.93 -9.49
C GLY A 117 -38.83 -19.94 -10.57
N VAL A 118 -39.77 -19.40 -11.35
CA VAL A 118 -39.57 -18.46 -12.49
C VAL A 118 -38.61 -17.31 -12.18
N ALA A 119 -38.59 -16.81 -10.95
CA ALA A 119 -37.68 -15.73 -10.55
C ALA A 119 -36.18 -16.05 -10.78
N ARG A 120 -35.77 -17.34 -10.85
CA ARG A 120 -34.39 -17.75 -11.18
C ARG A 120 -33.95 -17.38 -12.59
N GLU A 121 -34.90 -17.11 -13.49
CA GLU A 121 -34.71 -16.86 -14.92
C GLU A 121 -34.48 -15.37 -15.21
N GLY A 122 -34.91 -14.47 -14.32
CA GLY A 122 -34.77 -13.02 -14.49
C GLY A 122 -33.54 -12.39 -13.83
N GLY A 123 -32.80 -13.14 -13.00
CA GLY A 123 -31.66 -12.63 -12.22
C GLY A 123 -30.29 -13.03 -12.73
N PHE A 124 -29.26 -12.74 -11.94
CA PHE A 124 -27.85 -12.98 -12.28
C PHE A 124 -27.24 -14.12 -11.44
N TRP A 125 -26.50 -15.03 -12.09
CA TRP A 125 -25.78 -16.12 -11.42
C TRP A 125 -24.27 -15.90 -11.47
N ARG A 126 -23.65 -15.67 -10.31
CA ARG A 126 -22.21 -15.48 -10.16
C ARG A 126 -21.49 -16.82 -9.99
N LEU A 127 -20.82 -17.28 -11.05
CA LEU A 127 -19.97 -18.47 -11.07
C LEU A 127 -18.55 -18.11 -10.64
N SER A 128 -17.99 -18.83 -9.67
CA SER A 128 -16.68 -18.52 -9.06
C SER A 128 -15.76 -19.72 -8.94
N LYS A 129 -14.45 -19.46 -9.03
CA LYS A 129 -13.37 -20.45 -9.09
C LYS A 129 -13.35 -21.27 -10.39
N LEU A 130 -13.87 -20.70 -11.47
CA LEU A 130 -13.69 -21.24 -12.83
C LEU A 130 -12.20 -21.19 -13.15
N ALA A 131 -11.59 -22.32 -13.49
CA ALA A 131 -10.15 -22.45 -13.68
C ALA A 131 -9.80 -22.81 -15.12
N VAL A 132 -8.84 -22.09 -15.68
CA VAL A 132 -8.31 -22.27 -17.04
C VAL A 132 -6.79 -22.44 -16.95
N PRO A 133 -6.18 -23.51 -17.50
CA PRO A 133 -4.73 -23.68 -17.51
C PRO A 133 -3.99 -22.49 -18.15
N ALA A 134 -2.80 -22.17 -17.66
CA ALA A 134 -2.03 -21.03 -18.16
C ALA A 134 -1.59 -21.19 -19.64
N SER A 135 -1.45 -22.43 -20.11
CA SER A 135 -1.21 -22.78 -21.52
C SER A 135 -2.36 -22.35 -22.44
N ASP A 136 -3.59 -22.43 -21.95
CA ASP A 136 -4.81 -22.33 -22.74
C ASP A 136 -5.40 -20.91 -22.67
N ASP A 137 -5.20 -20.24 -21.54
CA ASP A 137 -5.69 -18.88 -21.31
C ASP A 137 -5.01 -17.85 -22.23
N PRO A 138 -5.76 -16.95 -22.90
CA PRO A 138 -5.16 -15.92 -23.78
C PRO A 138 -4.19 -14.95 -23.07
N GLY A 139 -4.12 -14.96 -21.74
CA GLY A 139 -3.12 -14.26 -20.94
C GLY A 139 -3.70 -13.11 -20.13
N LYS A 140 -2.88 -12.56 -19.23
CA LYS A 140 -3.27 -11.58 -18.20
C LYS A 140 -4.06 -10.37 -18.72
N ASP A 141 -3.75 -9.88 -19.93
CA ASP A 141 -4.33 -8.64 -20.48
C ASP A 141 -5.66 -8.89 -21.24
N PHE A 142 -6.01 -10.15 -21.51
CA PHE A 142 -7.32 -10.51 -22.06
C PHE A 142 -8.35 -10.65 -20.93
N LEU A 143 -9.46 -9.93 -21.04
CA LEU A 143 -10.46 -9.76 -19.98
C LEU A 143 -11.87 -10.21 -20.37
N GLY A 144 -12.08 -10.59 -21.64
CA GLY A 144 -13.36 -11.12 -22.11
C GLY A 144 -13.55 -12.60 -21.77
N VAL A 145 -14.58 -13.21 -22.34
CA VAL A 145 -14.78 -14.65 -22.30
C VAL A 145 -13.95 -15.29 -23.41
N SER A 146 -13.20 -16.34 -23.08
CA SER A 146 -12.39 -17.11 -24.04
C SER A 146 -12.98 -18.50 -24.22
N PRO A 147 -12.74 -19.22 -25.33
CA PRO A 147 -13.26 -20.57 -25.51
C PRO A 147 -12.88 -21.55 -24.37
N PRO A 148 -11.67 -21.52 -23.79
CA PRO A 148 -11.34 -22.31 -22.59
C PRO A 148 -12.11 -21.87 -21.33
N LEU A 149 -12.39 -20.57 -21.16
CA LEU A 149 -13.27 -20.11 -20.06
C LEU A 149 -14.72 -20.53 -20.31
N LEU A 150 -15.21 -20.51 -21.55
CA LEU A 150 -16.55 -20.97 -21.92
C LEU A 150 -16.71 -22.48 -21.65
N GLN A 151 -15.67 -23.28 -21.85
CA GLN A 151 -15.63 -24.69 -21.41
C GLN A 151 -15.70 -24.82 -19.89
N ALA A 152 -15.01 -23.96 -19.13
CA ALA A 152 -15.10 -23.95 -17.67
C ALA A 152 -16.48 -23.51 -17.16
N ILE A 153 -17.13 -22.53 -17.83
CA ILE A 153 -18.51 -22.10 -17.58
C ILE A 153 -19.47 -23.25 -17.85
N ALA A 154 -19.42 -23.87 -19.03
CA ALA A 154 -20.27 -25.01 -19.41
C ALA A 154 -20.15 -26.15 -18.38
N LYS A 155 -18.92 -26.49 -17.97
CA LYS A 155 -18.66 -27.50 -16.93
C LYS A 155 -19.23 -27.13 -15.56
N ALA A 156 -19.29 -25.84 -15.20
CA ALA A 156 -19.92 -25.37 -13.96
C ALA A 156 -21.45 -25.41 -14.03
N LEU A 157 -22.03 -25.06 -15.18
CA LEU A 157 -23.47 -25.20 -15.48
C LEU A 157 -23.91 -26.65 -15.72
N LYS A 158 -22.95 -27.58 -15.92
CA LYS A 158 -23.16 -28.96 -16.43
C LYS A 158 -23.69 -29.02 -17.88
N PHE A 159 -23.64 -27.91 -18.61
CA PHE A 159 -24.10 -27.82 -20.00
C PHE A 159 -23.17 -28.62 -20.94
N PRO A 160 -23.70 -29.41 -21.90
CA PRO A 160 -22.90 -30.43 -22.59
C PRO A 160 -21.96 -29.89 -23.68
N VAL A 161 -22.31 -28.79 -24.35
CA VAL A 161 -21.57 -28.29 -25.53
C VAL A 161 -21.21 -26.82 -25.36
N ALA A 162 -19.99 -26.55 -24.89
CA ALA A 162 -19.55 -25.20 -24.55
C ALA A 162 -19.68 -24.18 -25.70
N SER A 163 -19.45 -24.61 -26.96
CA SER A 163 -19.54 -23.74 -28.15
C SER A 163 -20.97 -23.36 -28.57
N MET A 164 -21.98 -23.77 -27.81
CA MET A 164 -23.38 -23.34 -28.00
C MET A 164 -23.83 -22.33 -26.92
N LEU A 165 -22.96 -22.00 -25.96
CA LEU A 165 -23.21 -20.93 -24.99
C LEU A 165 -22.85 -19.58 -25.63
N PRO A 166 -23.78 -18.61 -25.73
CA PRO A 166 -23.50 -17.28 -26.27
C PRO A 166 -22.59 -16.49 -25.31
N GLU A 167 -21.43 -16.04 -25.78
CA GLU A 167 -20.45 -15.35 -24.92
C GLU A 167 -20.99 -14.03 -24.34
N GLU A 168 -21.94 -13.41 -25.03
CA GLU A 168 -22.56 -12.14 -24.69
C GLU A 168 -23.45 -12.21 -23.42
N ALA A 169 -23.84 -13.40 -22.99
CA ALA A 169 -24.59 -13.63 -21.75
C ALA A 169 -23.69 -13.74 -20.50
N PHE A 170 -22.36 -13.60 -20.65
CA PHE A 170 -21.38 -13.81 -19.60
C PHE A 170 -20.44 -12.61 -19.44
N SER A 171 -20.30 -12.09 -18.22
CA SER A 171 -19.38 -10.97 -17.92
C SER A 171 -18.29 -11.36 -16.92
N VAL A 172 -17.04 -11.00 -17.20
CA VAL A 172 -15.90 -11.35 -16.32
C VAL A 172 -15.76 -10.34 -15.19
N VAL A 173 -16.28 -10.68 -14.02
CA VAL A 173 -16.18 -9.85 -12.79
C VAL A 173 -14.80 -9.94 -12.15
N ARG A 174 -14.09 -11.07 -12.33
CA ARG A 174 -12.75 -11.25 -11.77
C ARG A 174 -11.86 -12.16 -12.62
N LYS A 175 -10.60 -11.75 -12.82
CA LYS A 175 -9.51 -12.62 -13.31
C LYS A 175 -8.35 -12.63 -12.31
N SER A 176 -7.78 -13.78 -11.97
CA SER A 176 -6.67 -13.92 -11.02
C SER A 176 -5.68 -14.97 -11.50
N PHE A 177 -4.38 -14.73 -11.43
CA PHE A 177 -3.38 -15.77 -11.69
C PHE A 177 -3.04 -16.55 -10.41
N ASP A 178 -2.95 -17.87 -10.52
CA ASP A 178 -2.68 -18.78 -9.41
C ASP A 178 -1.65 -19.84 -9.81
N ALA A 179 -0.40 -19.63 -9.37
CA ALA A 179 0.76 -20.49 -9.63
C ALA A 179 1.29 -21.15 -8.33
N ARG A 180 0.41 -21.41 -7.35
CA ARG A 180 0.83 -22.07 -6.11
C ARG A 180 1.35 -23.49 -6.42
N LYS A 181 2.56 -23.83 -5.96
CA LYS A 181 3.26 -25.14 -6.07
C LYS A 181 2.48 -26.39 -5.58
N ILE A 182 1.23 -26.25 -5.16
CA ILE A 182 0.29 -27.34 -4.79
C ILE A 182 -0.66 -27.69 -5.95
N LEU A 183 -0.72 -26.87 -7.00
CA LEU A 183 -1.46 -27.14 -8.23
C LEU A 183 -0.61 -28.02 -9.15
N LYS A 184 -1.26 -28.84 -9.98
CA LYS A 184 -0.60 -29.63 -11.03
C LYS A 184 0.06 -28.72 -12.07
N GLU A 185 -0.59 -27.61 -12.38
CA GLU A 185 -0.17 -26.59 -13.35
C GLU A 185 -0.64 -25.20 -12.90
N PRO A 186 0.07 -24.11 -13.22
CA PRO A 186 -0.43 -22.75 -13.02
C PRO A 186 -1.67 -22.47 -13.87
N GLN A 187 -2.59 -21.66 -13.33
CA GLN A 187 -3.90 -21.43 -13.93
C GLN A 187 -4.39 -20.00 -13.73
N PHE A 188 -5.22 -19.51 -14.65
CA PHE A 188 -6.07 -18.35 -14.42
C PHE A 188 -7.37 -18.80 -13.77
N VAL A 189 -7.80 -18.06 -12.75
CA VAL A 189 -8.97 -18.33 -11.92
C VAL A 189 -9.92 -17.15 -12.02
N TYR A 190 -11.14 -17.44 -12.47
CA TYR A 190 -12.16 -16.46 -12.83
C TYR A 190 -13.35 -16.45 -11.84
N THR A 191 -14.00 -15.29 -11.80
CA THR A 191 -15.42 -15.16 -11.43
C THR A 191 -16.12 -14.51 -12.62
N VAL A 192 -17.24 -15.09 -13.02
CA VAL A 192 -18.08 -14.69 -14.16
C VAL A 192 -19.51 -14.55 -13.67
N ASP A 193 -20.21 -13.51 -14.09
CA ASP A 193 -21.66 -13.42 -13.92
C ASP A 193 -22.35 -13.90 -15.19
N VAL A 194 -23.43 -14.66 -15.01
CA VAL A 194 -24.36 -15.10 -16.05
C VAL A 194 -25.60 -14.22 -15.96
N ASP A 195 -25.95 -13.54 -17.04
CA ASP A 195 -27.28 -12.96 -17.24
C ASP A 195 -28.22 -14.11 -17.61
N ALA A 196 -29.07 -14.56 -16.66
CA ALA A 196 -29.92 -15.72 -16.89
C ALA A 196 -30.92 -15.46 -18.02
N LYS A 197 -31.52 -14.27 -18.04
CA LYS A 197 -32.53 -13.91 -19.04
C LYS A 197 -31.91 -13.91 -20.43
N LYS A 198 -30.81 -13.20 -20.63
CA LYS A 198 -30.12 -13.11 -21.92
C LYS A 198 -29.60 -14.48 -22.38
N LEU A 199 -29.15 -15.33 -21.46
CA LEU A 199 -28.75 -16.70 -21.79
C LEU A 199 -29.93 -17.54 -22.28
N LEU A 200 -31.11 -17.39 -21.68
CA LEU A 200 -32.34 -18.10 -22.06
C LEU A 200 -32.96 -17.55 -23.36
N ASP A 201 -32.95 -16.23 -23.55
CA ASP A 201 -33.40 -15.57 -24.78
C ASP A 201 -32.56 -15.99 -26.01
N MET A 202 -31.25 -16.25 -25.81
CA MET A 202 -30.32 -16.62 -26.89
C MET A 202 -30.11 -18.14 -27.06
N GLU A 203 -30.14 -18.93 -25.98
CA GLU A 203 -30.05 -20.40 -26.01
C GLU A 203 -31.04 -21.04 -25.01
N PRO A 204 -32.33 -21.20 -25.41
CA PRO A 204 -33.38 -21.74 -24.54
C PRO A 204 -33.08 -23.13 -23.95
N ARG A 205 -32.20 -23.92 -24.57
CA ARG A 205 -31.81 -25.26 -24.04
C ARG A 205 -31.01 -25.17 -22.73
N THR A 206 -30.57 -23.99 -22.31
CA THR A 206 -29.94 -23.77 -21.00
C THR A 206 -30.93 -23.80 -19.83
N TRP A 207 -32.25 -23.70 -20.06
CA TRP A 207 -33.28 -23.60 -19.01
C TRP A 207 -33.15 -24.67 -17.93
N ASP A 208 -33.07 -25.94 -18.31
CA ASP A 208 -32.98 -27.07 -17.36
C ASP A 208 -31.70 -27.02 -16.49
N PHE A 209 -30.64 -26.40 -17.01
CA PHE A 209 -29.37 -26.24 -16.30
C PHE A 209 -29.41 -25.06 -15.32
N ILE A 210 -30.03 -23.94 -15.72
CA ILE A 210 -30.20 -22.75 -14.88
C ILE A 210 -31.22 -22.99 -13.75
N ALA A 211 -32.36 -23.61 -14.06
CA ALA A 211 -33.38 -23.95 -13.06
C ALA A 211 -32.81 -24.81 -11.93
N ARG A 212 -31.93 -25.77 -12.26
CA ARG A 212 -31.24 -26.70 -11.35
C ARG A 212 -29.95 -26.15 -10.71
N LEU A 213 -29.65 -24.84 -10.78
CA LEU A 213 -28.52 -24.26 -10.06
C LEU A 213 -28.78 -24.18 -8.55
N GLU A 214 -27.85 -24.73 -7.76
CA GLU A 214 -27.86 -24.64 -6.29
C GLU A 214 -26.94 -23.50 -5.79
N PRO A 215 -27.45 -22.53 -5.01
CA PRO A 215 -26.61 -21.52 -4.35
C PRO A 215 -25.59 -22.12 -3.37
N LYS A 216 -24.32 -21.83 -3.61
CA LYS A 216 -23.15 -22.42 -2.93
C LYS A 216 -22.02 -21.40 -2.75
N ILE A 217 -21.93 -20.83 -1.54
CA ILE A 217 -21.00 -19.76 -1.13
C ILE A 217 -19.65 -19.79 -1.86
N GLY A 218 -19.38 -18.71 -2.59
CA GLY A 218 -18.17 -18.46 -3.37
C GLY A 218 -17.91 -19.46 -4.50
N ILE A 219 -18.92 -20.18 -4.99
CA ILE A 219 -18.83 -21.10 -6.14
C ILE A 219 -19.97 -20.81 -7.13
N VAL A 220 -21.21 -20.74 -6.64
CA VAL A 220 -22.40 -20.33 -7.40
C VAL A 220 -23.23 -19.44 -6.47
N GLU A 221 -23.51 -18.19 -6.84
CA GLU A 221 -24.25 -17.25 -5.99
C GLU A 221 -25.30 -16.54 -6.85
N TYR A 222 -26.58 -16.60 -6.46
CA TYR A 222 -27.67 -15.89 -7.14
C TYR A 222 -27.77 -14.45 -6.63
N MET A 223 -28.07 -13.53 -7.54
CA MET A 223 -28.42 -12.13 -7.28
C MET A 223 -29.73 -11.82 -8.02
N SER A 224 -30.66 -11.11 -7.38
CA SER A 224 -31.93 -10.70 -8.00
C SER A 224 -31.72 -9.78 -9.20
N ASP A 225 -30.73 -8.92 -9.11
CA ASP A 225 -30.43 -7.84 -10.05
C ASP A 225 -28.94 -7.82 -10.36
N GLU A 226 -28.54 -7.18 -11.46
CA GLU A 226 -27.12 -6.90 -11.68
C GLU A 226 -26.62 -5.95 -10.59
N LYS A 227 -25.51 -6.31 -9.90
CA LYS A 227 -24.86 -5.42 -8.94
C LYS A 227 -24.04 -4.33 -9.64
N VAL A 228 -24.74 -3.46 -10.37
CA VAL A 228 -24.22 -2.20 -10.92
C VAL A 228 -24.05 -1.18 -9.79
N ALA A 229 -23.17 -1.47 -8.83
CA ALA A 229 -22.59 -0.41 -8.01
C ALA A 229 -21.89 0.55 -8.99
N THR A 230 -22.41 1.77 -9.16
CA THR A 230 -21.89 2.81 -10.05
C THR A 230 -20.61 3.46 -9.49
N ASP A 231 -20.03 4.44 -10.19
CA ASP A 231 -19.06 5.33 -9.55
C ASP A 231 -19.76 6.32 -8.60
N LEU A 232 -18.97 6.96 -7.72
CA LEU A 232 -19.49 7.80 -6.66
C LEU A 232 -20.24 9.04 -7.15
N ILE A 233 -19.86 9.60 -8.30
CA ILE A 233 -20.51 10.79 -8.90
C ILE A 233 -21.89 10.38 -9.41
N SER A 234 -21.96 9.25 -10.13
CA SER A 234 -23.22 8.67 -10.58
C SER A 234 -24.15 8.28 -9.42
N MET A 235 -23.62 7.82 -8.28
CA MET A 235 -24.41 7.55 -7.06
C MET A 235 -25.01 8.83 -6.46
N LEU A 236 -24.26 9.93 -6.47
CA LEU A 236 -24.68 11.20 -5.89
C LEU A 236 -25.70 11.93 -6.78
N ASN A 237 -25.49 11.91 -8.10
CA ASN A 237 -26.38 12.56 -9.06
C ASN A 237 -27.79 11.96 -9.08
N VAL A 238 -27.93 10.62 -9.05
CA VAL A 238 -29.25 9.96 -9.06
C VAL A 238 -30.10 10.38 -7.86
N HIS A 239 -29.51 10.50 -6.67
CA HIS A 239 -30.22 10.99 -5.49
C HIS A 239 -30.56 12.49 -5.55
N SER A 240 -29.85 13.28 -6.37
CA SER A 240 -30.22 14.68 -6.62
C SER A 240 -31.45 14.79 -7.54
N ASP A 241 -31.66 13.83 -8.45
CA ASP A 241 -32.85 13.79 -9.32
C ASP A 241 -34.09 13.31 -8.55
N ASP A 242 -33.98 12.26 -7.71
CA ASP A 242 -35.11 11.78 -6.89
C ASP A 242 -35.63 12.81 -5.87
N GLU A 243 -34.78 13.73 -5.36
CA GLU A 243 -35.22 14.83 -4.46
C GLU A 243 -35.74 16.10 -5.21
N HIS A 244 -35.88 16.09 -6.55
CA HIS A 244 -36.45 17.24 -7.29
C HIS A 244 -37.93 17.54 -6.99
N GLY A 245 -38.60 16.72 -6.16
CA GLY A 245 -39.93 17.00 -5.62
C GLY A 245 -40.01 18.24 -4.70
N ILE A 246 -38.89 18.88 -4.35
CA ILE A 246 -38.85 20.09 -3.49
C ILE A 246 -38.07 21.24 -4.15
N ARG A 247 -38.50 21.67 -5.35
CA ARG A 247 -38.09 22.97 -5.94
C ARG A 247 -39.24 23.93 -6.24
N ASP A 248 -40.45 23.45 -6.51
CA ASP A 248 -41.62 24.29 -6.79
C ASP A 248 -42.51 24.51 -5.55
N THR A 249 -42.08 25.40 -4.65
CA THR A 249 -42.96 25.97 -3.59
C THR A 249 -42.62 27.43 -3.25
N VAL A 250 -42.32 28.25 -4.27
CA VAL A 250 -42.19 29.71 -4.11
C VAL A 250 -43.39 30.42 -4.73
N ASN A 251 -44.49 30.52 -3.96
CA ASN A 251 -45.48 31.59 -4.11
C ASN A 251 -46.41 31.71 -2.89
N ASN A 252 -45.87 32.18 -1.77
CA ASN A 252 -46.42 33.33 -1.03
C ASN A 252 -45.61 33.65 0.25
N GLY A 253 -45.18 34.91 0.38
CA GLY A 253 -45.31 35.61 1.66
C GLY A 253 -44.26 35.40 2.77
N SER A 254 -43.05 34.87 2.54
CA SER A 254 -41.91 35.18 3.43
C SER A 254 -40.55 34.97 2.77
N ILE A 255 -39.61 35.91 3.00
CA ILE A 255 -38.19 35.70 2.69
C ILE A 255 -37.56 35.06 3.92
N SER A 256 -37.44 33.73 3.90
CA SER A 256 -36.55 33.05 4.85
C SER A 256 -35.09 33.40 4.52
N PRO A 257 -34.19 33.52 5.52
CA PRO A 257 -32.80 33.84 5.26
C PRO A 257 -32.15 32.72 4.45
N THR A 258 -31.42 33.09 3.41
CA THR A 258 -30.64 32.15 2.60
C THR A 258 -29.64 31.40 3.49
N ARG A 259 -29.92 30.11 3.77
CA ARG A 259 -29.09 29.28 4.63
C ARG A 259 -27.69 29.17 4.02
N MET A 260 -26.73 29.87 4.64
CA MET A 260 -25.33 29.86 4.21
C MET A 260 -24.82 28.41 4.10
N LYS A 261 -24.09 28.12 3.02
CA LYS A 261 -23.48 26.81 2.82
C LYS A 261 -22.50 26.52 3.97
N PRO A 262 -22.59 25.34 4.64
CA PRO A 262 -21.60 24.93 5.62
C PRO A 262 -20.19 24.89 5.02
N ARG A 263 -19.24 25.49 5.72
CA ARG A 263 -17.88 25.75 5.24
C ARG A 263 -16.93 24.74 5.86
N VAL A 264 -16.35 23.84 5.04
CA VAL A 264 -15.59 22.70 5.54
C VAL A 264 -14.14 22.74 5.05
N ALA A 265 -13.19 22.64 5.98
CA ALA A 265 -11.78 22.43 5.64
C ALA A 265 -11.46 20.94 5.51
N ILE A 266 -10.76 20.56 4.45
CA ILE A 266 -10.14 19.23 4.30
C ILE A 266 -8.63 19.43 4.33
N VAL A 267 -7.93 18.81 5.29
CA VAL A 267 -6.49 19.01 5.51
C VAL A 267 -5.70 17.80 5.03
N GLY A 268 -5.10 17.92 3.86
CA GLY A 268 -4.31 16.89 3.17
C GLY A 268 -5.05 16.29 1.96
N SER A 269 -4.41 16.31 0.80
CA SER A 269 -4.94 15.81 -0.49
C SER A 269 -4.59 14.35 -0.77
N GLY A 270 -4.42 13.54 0.27
CA GLY A 270 -4.32 12.08 0.15
C GLY A 270 -5.65 11.46 -0.26
N PRO A 271 -5.70 10.13 -0.53
CA PRO A 271 -6.92 9.47 -1.01
C PRO A 271 -8.14 9.66 -0.09
N SER A 272 -7.94 9.74 1.23
CA SER A 272 -9.00 10.05 2.19
C SER A 272 -9.52 11.50 2.07
N GLY A 273 -8.62 12.47 1.85
CA GLY A 273 -9.01 13.86 1.66
C GLY A 273 -9.73 14.10 0.34
N LEU A 274 -9.23 13.54 -0.76
CA LEU A 274 -9.84 13.66 -2.09
C LEU A 274 -11.26 13.09 -2.14
N PHE A 275 -11.49 11.90 -1.58
CA PHE A 275 -12.83 11.30 -1.54
C PHE A 275 -13.76 11.97 -0.52
N SER A 276 -13.25 12.51 0.59
CA SER A 276 -14.06 13.31 1.51
C SER A 276 -14.48 14.65 0.87
N ALA A 277 -13.56 15.33 0.19
CA ALA A 277 -13.82 16.57 -0.54
C ALA A 277 -14.86 16.37 -1.66
N LEU A 278 -14.78 15.25 -2.41
CA LEU A 278 -15.74 14.92 -3.46
C LEU A 278 -17.16 14.79 -2.89
N VAL A 279 -17.37 13.91 -1.90
CA VAL A 279 -18.69 13.70 -1.29
C VAL A 279 -19.27 15.00 -0.73
N LEU A 280 -18.47 15.81 -0.04
CA LEU A 280 -18.95 17.04 0.59
C LEU A 280 -19.27 18.14 -0.43
N ALA A 281 -18.54 18.23 -1.54
CA ALA A 281 -18.79 19.22 -2.60
C ALA A 281 -20.05 18.89 -3.40
N GLU A 282 -20.23 17.62 -3.79
CA GLU A 282 -21.43 17.12 -4.47
C GLU A 282 -22.69 17.29 -3.60
N LEU A 283 -22.59 17.01 -2.30
CA LEU A 283 -23.64 17.30 -1.30
C LEU A 283 -23.70 18.79 -0.90
N GLY A 284 -23.06 19.68 -1.66
CA GLY A 284 -23.32 21.12 -1.64
C GLY A 284 -22.57 21.96 -0.60
N ALA A 285 -21.64 21.41 0.18
CA ALA A 285 -20.83 22.18 1.13
C ALA A 285 -19.84 23.15 0.43
N GLU A 286 -19.44 24.23 1.12
CA GLU A 286 -18.32 25.07 0.69
C GLU A 286 -17.00 24.43 1.15
N VAL A 287 -16.41 23.59 0.29
CA VAL A 287 -15.20 22.83 0.64
C VAL A 287 -13.92 23.60 0.28
N THR A 288 -13.01 23.74 1.26
CA THR A 288 -11.62 24.20 1.04
C THR A 288 -10.66 23.04 1.29
N LEU A 289 -9.91 22.61 0.27
CA LEU A 289 -8.91 21.56 0.38
C LEU A 289 -7.52 22.17 0.55
N LEU A 290 -6.92 21.99 1.72
CA LEU A 290 -5.62 22.52 2.12
C LEU A 290 -4.55 21.42 1.98
N GLU A 291 -3.51 21.65 1.18
CA GLU A 291 -2.38 20.74 1.00
C GLU A 291 -1.06 21.45 1.27
N ARG A 292 -0.25 20.91 2.18
CA ARG A 292 1.06 21.46 2.55
C ARG A 292 2.07 21.37 1.41
N GLY A 293 2.00 20.33 0.60
CA GLY A 293 2.89 20.14 -0.55
C GLY A 293 2.38 20.70 -1.87
N GLN A 294 3.06 20.33 -2.94
CA GLN A 294 2.87 20.89 -4.28
C GLN A 294 1.85 20.11 -5.13
N PRO A 295 1.29 20.72 -6.20
CA PRO A 295 0.56 20.01 -7.25
C PRO A 295 1.41 18.91 -7.88
N VAL A 296 0.78 17.85 -8.37
CA VAL A 296 1.45 16.61 -8.79
C VAL A 296 2.54 16.83 -9.85
N GLU A 297 2.34 17.80 -10.76
CA GLU A 297 3.30 18.17 -11.80
C GLU A 297 4.55 18.87 -11.27
N GLN A 298 4.43 19.68 -10.21
CA GLN A 298 5.57 20.34 -9.54
C GLN A 298 6.24 19.36 -8.57
N ARG A 299 5.45 18.63 -7.77
CA ARG A 299 5.92 17.56 -6.88
C ARG A 299 6.76 16.50 -7.62
N GLY A 300 6.40 16.18 -8.86
CA GLY A 300 7.22 15.33 -9.74
C GLY A 300 8.55 15.94 -10.16
N ARG A 301 8.64 17.26 -10.32
CA ARG A 301 9.91 17.99 -10.56
C ARG A 301 10.77 18.01 -9.29
N ASP A 302 10.17 18.19 -8.12
CA ASP A 302 10.87 18.20 -6.83
C ASP A 302 11.45 16.82 -6.50
N ILE A 303 10.67 15.75 -6.70
CA ILE A 303 11.13 14.36 -6.61
C ILE A 303 12.22 14.05 -7.66
N GLY A 304 12.16 14.66 -8.85
CA GLY A 304 13.23 14.59 -9.85
C GLY A 304 14.51 15.31 -9.41
N ALA A 305 14.39 16.48 -8.77
CA ALA A 305 15.52 17.23 -8.21
C ALA A 305 16.17 16.48 -7.04
N LEU A 306 15.39 15.81 -6.20
CA LEU A 306 15.89 14.86 -5.21
C LEU A 306 16.67 13.73 -5.89
N ALA A 307 16.06 13.03 -6.86
CA ALA A 307 16.61 11.85 -7.51
C ALA A 307 17.89 12.10 -8.33
N VAL A 308 18.14 13.34 -8.78
CA VAL A 308 19.30 13.71 -9.63
C VAL A 308 20.30 14.62 -8.92
N ARG A 309 19.83 15.57 -8.09
CA ARG A 309 20.66 16.61 -7.45
C ARG A 309 20.79 16.45 -5.93
N ARG A 310 20.17 15.42 -5.33
CA ARG A 310 20.10 15.19 -3.87
C ARG A 310 19.39 16.30 -3.08
N ILE A 311 18.57 17.12 -3.74
CA ILE A 311 17.82 18.22 -3.10
C ILE A 311 16.46 17.68 -2.60
N LEU A 312 16.33 17.47 -1.29
CA LEU A 312 15.05 17.13 -0.67
C LEU A 312 14.27 18.41 -0.34
N GLN A 313 13.08 18.58 -0.94
CA GLN A 313 12.10 19.53 -0.44
C GLN A 313 11.33 18.88 0.72
N SER A 314 11.38 19.49 1.92
CA SER A 314 10.73 18.98 3.13
C SER A 314 9.20 18.89 3.01
N GLU A 315 8.61 19.76 2.20
CA GLU A 315 7.16 19.88 1.99
C GLU A 315 6.67 19.27 0.67
N SER A 316 7.58 18.95 -0.27
CA SER A 316 7.24 18.42 -1.60
C SER A 316 8.07 17.19 -1.95
N ASN A 317 7.59 16.02 -1.54
CA ASN A 317 8.34 14.77 -1.59
C ASN A 317 7.40 13.55 -1.69
N PHE A 318 7.92 12.34 -1.56
CA PHE A 318 7.14 11.10 -1.64
C PHE A 318 6.01 11.00 -0.61
N CYS A 319 6.02 11.78 0.49
CA CYS A 319 4.96 11.80 1.50
C CYS A 319 3.95 12.94 1.29
N PHE A 320 4.40 14.17 1.02
CA PHE A 320 3.57 15.39 1.04
C PHE A 320 3.34 16.01 -0.35
N GLY A 321 2.15 16.60 -0.56
CA GLY A 321 1.65 17.11 -1.84
C GLY A 321 0.65 16.18 -2.54
N GLU A 322 0.20 16.57 -3.74
CA GLU A 322 -1.01 16.03 -4.38
C GLU A 322 -1.09 14.49 -4.46
N GLY A 323 -2.16 13.90 -3.89
CA GLY A 323 -2.37 12.45 -3.76
C GLY A 323 -1.65 11.79 -2.58
N GLY A 324 -0.92 12.57 -1.77
CA GLY A 324 -0.21 12.11 -0.57
C GLY A 324 0.80 11.01 -0.85
N ALA A 325 0.97 10.07 0.09
CA ALA A 325 1.90 8.94 -0.04
C ALA A 325 1.50 7.91 -1.13
N GLY A 326 0.30 8.01 -1.71
CA GLY A 326 -0.16 7.07 -2.73
C GLY A 326 0.52 7.25 -4.10
N THR A 327 0.89 8.48 -4.46
CA THR A 327 1.17 8.89 -5.85
C THR A 327 2.42 8.23 -6.47
N TRP A 328 3.55 8.25 -5.78
CA TRP A 328 4.80 7.60 -6.24
C TRP A 328 4.92 6.18 -5.67
N SER A 329 3.97 5.34 -6.05
CA SER A 329 3.93 3.92 -5.67
C SER A 329 3.58 3.02 -6.86
N ASP A 330 3.60 1.70 -6.67
CA ASP A 330 2.97 0.73 -7.60
C ASP A 330 1.43 0.85 -7.66
N GLY A 331 0.82 1.68 -6.79
CA GLY A 331 -0.60 2.00 -6.86
C GLY A 331 -1.52 0.82 -6.58
N LYS A 332 -1.15 -0.06 -5.65
CA LYS A 332 -1.88 -1.30 -5.33
C LYS A 332 -3.23 -0.98 -4.70
N LEU A 333 -4.28 -1.54 -5.27
CA LEU A 333 -5.67 -1.31 -4.84
C LEU A 333 -6.25 -2.52 -4.07
N VAL A 334 -5.39 -3.36 -3.48
CA VAL A 334 -5.81 -4.47 -2.61
C VAL A 334 -6.15 -3.94 -1.20
N THR A 335 -7.34 -4.29 -0.70
CA THR A 335 -7.84 -3.85 0.61
C THR A 335 -8.23 -5.02 1.52
N ARG A 336 -8.16 -4.81 2.84
CA ARG A 336 -8.65 -5.78 3.85
C ARG A 336 -10.15 -5.66 4.14
N ILE A 337 -10.79 -4.57 3.70
CA ILE A 337 -12.24 -4.33 3.84
C ILE A 337 -13.05 -5.38 3.04
N GLY A 338 -12.49 -5.83 1.91
CA GLY A 338 -13.10 -6.76 0.96
C GLY A 338 -13.28 -6.08 -0.40
N LYS A 339 -12.94 -6.74 -1.52
CA LYS A 339 -13.06 -6.11 -2.86
C LYS A 339 -14.53 -5.86 -3.24
N ASN A 340 -15.44 -6.70 -2.77
CA ASN A 340 -16.83 -6.76 -3.24
C ASN A 340 -17.83 -6.05 -2.29
N THR A 341 -17.37 -5.19 -1.37
CA THR A 341 -18.26 -4.28 -0.64
C THR A 341 -18.56 -3.07 -1.54
N ASP A 342 -19.81 -2.60 -1.57
CA ASP A 342 -20.26 -1.65 -2.59
C ASP A 342 -19.50 -0.31 -2.52
N GLY A 343 -19.16 0.18 -1.32
CA GLY A 343 -18.29 1.36 -1.14
C GLY A 343 -16.83 1.18 -1.64
N VAL A 344 -16.32 -0.05 -1.75
CA VAL A 344 -15.04 -0.33 -2.43
C VAL A 344 -15.23 -0.32 -3.95
N GLN A 345 -16.37 -0.80 -4.47
CA GLN A 345 -16.67 -0.71 -5.90
C GLN A 345 -16.85 0.73 -6.35
N ALA A 346 -17.55 1.57 -5.58
CA ALA A 346 -17.68 3.01 -5.82
C ALA A 346 -16.29 3.69 -5.92
N VAL A 347 -15.41 3.48 -4.95
CA VAL A 347 -14.02 3.97 -5.00
C VAL A 347 -13.27 3.45 -6.23
N MET A 348 -13.36 2.16 -6.54
CA MET A 348 -12.66 1.55 -7.68
C MET A 348 -13.16 2.09 -9.03
N LYS A 349 -14.47 2.31 -9.19
CA LYS A 349 -15.06 2.90 -10.41
C LYS A 349 -14.80 4.39 -10.52
N THR A 350 -14.78 5.13 -9.40
CA THR A 350 -14.36 6.54 -9.37
C THR A 350 -12.90 6.70 -9.80
N LEU A 351 -12.02 5.76 -9.44
CA LEU A 351 -10.65 5.71 -9.96
C LEU A 351 -10.61 5.43 -11.48
N VAL A 352 -11.53 4.64 -12.04
CA VAL A 352 -11.66 4.46 -13.50
C VAL A 352 -12.20 5.72 -14.18
N HIS A 353 -13.24 6.35 -13.61
CA HIS A 353 -13.83 7.60 -14.10
C HIS A 353 -12.76 8.68 -14.32
N PHE A 354 -11.86 8.88 -13.36
CA PHE A 354 -10.74 9.84 -13.49
C PHE A 354 -9.56 9.35 -14.35
N GLY A 355 -9.69 8.25 -15.10
CA GLY A 355 -8.68 7.78 -16.06
C GLY A 355 -7.82 6.59 -15.60
N GLY A 356 -8.21 5.91 -14.51
CA GLY A 356 -7.69 4.59 -14.19
C GLY A 356 -8.12 3.55 -15.25
N PRO A 357 -7.27 2.58 -15.61
CA PRO A 357 -7.60 1.63 -16.67
C PRO A 357 -8.68 0.62 -16.17
N PRO A 358 -9.71 0.28 -16.99
CA PRO A 358 -10.84 -0.53 -16.53
C PRO A 358 -10.49 -1.91 -15.97
N ASN A 359 -9.33 -2.48 -16.33
CA ASN A 359 -8.86 -3.77 -15.81
C ASN A 359 -8.77 -3.81 -14.28
N ILE A 360 -8.61 -2.68 -13.57
CA ILE A 360 -8.58 -2.68 -12.10
C ILE A 360 -9.87 -3.22 -11.45
N LEU A 361 -11.01 -3.10 -12.15
CA LEU A 361 -12.30 -3.65 -11.72
C LEU A 361 -12.29 -5.19 -11.76
N ILE A 362 -11.67 -5.77 -12.77
CA ILE A 362 -11.59 -7.22 -13.01
C ILE A 362 -10.39 -7.85 -12.27
N ASP A 363 -9.29 -7.13 -12.14
CA ASP A 363 -8.02 -7.71 -11.72
C ASP A 363 -8.04 -8.30 -10.31
N GLY A 364 -7.35 -9.42 -10.17
CA GLY A 364 -7.31 -10.18 -8.93
C GLY A 364 -6.51 -9.50 -7.83
N ARG A 365 -5.48 -8.75 -8.23
CA ARG A 365 -4.57 -7.95 -7.40
C ARG A 365 -4.32 -6.59 -8.10
N PRO A 366 -5.35 -5.74 -8.20
CA PRO A 366 -5.34 -4.58 -9.07
C PRO A 366 -4.28 -3.56 -8.63
N HIS A 367 -3.66 -2.89 -9.60
CA HIS A 367 -2.67 -1.86 -9.37
C HIS A 367 -2.67 -0.83 -10.52
N LEU A 368 -2.17 0.38 -10.25
CA LEU A 368 -2.15 1.48 -11.23
C LEU A 368 -0.73 1.78 -11.76
N GLY A 369 0.27 1.75 -10.88
CA GLY A 369 1.60 2.30 -11.16
C GLY A 369 1.66 3.84 -11.16
N THR A 370 2.85 4.37 -10.88
CA THR A 370 3.08 5.82 -10.74
C THR A 370 2.71 6.62 -11.99
N ASP A 371 2.94 6.07 -13.19
CA ASP A 371 2.63 6.70 -14.49
C ASP A 371 1.12 6.84 -14.78
N LYS A 372 0.25 6.09 -14.08
CA LYS A 372 -1.21 6.22 -14.20
C LYS A 372 -1.80 7.08 -13.08
N LEU A 373 -1.19 7.07 -11.90
CA LEU A 373 -1.59 7.91 -10.76
C LEU A 373 -1.46 9.40 -11.05
N VAL A 374 -0.37 9.84 -11.72
CA VAL A 374 -0.15 11.26 -12.02
C VAL A 374 -1.28 11.89 -12.88
N PRO A 375 -1.66 11.36 -14.06
CA PRO A 375 -2.77 11.92 -14.83
C PRO A 375 -4.13 11.76 -14.13
N LEU A 376 -4.36 10.66 -13.42
CA LEU A 376 -5.61 10.42 -12.67
C LEU A 376 -5.84 11.52 -11.61
N LEU A 377 -4.82 11.86 -10.83
CA LEU A 377 -4.91 12.93 -9.82
C LEU A 377 -5.21 14.29 -10.44
N ARG A 378 -4.59 14.61 -11.59
CA ARG A 378 -4.89 15.86 -12.31
C ARG A 378 -6.36 15.92 -12.68
N ASN A 379 -6.92 14.84 -13.23
CA ASN A 379 -8.34 14.78 -13.61
C ASN A 379 -9.26 14.94 -12.38
N PHE A 380 -8.97 14.24 -11.28
CA PHE A 380 -9.68 14.38 -10.00
C PHE A 380 -9.67 15.84 -9.50
N ARG A 381 -8.50 16.49 -9.55
CA ARG A 381 -8.31 17.90 -9.16
C ARG A 381 -9.03 18.89 -10.09
N HIS A 382 -9.15 18.59 -11.39
CA HIS A 382 -9.92 19.41 -12.32
C HIS A 382 -11.42 19.32 -11.99
N HIS A 383 -11.95 18.12 -11.84
CA HIS A 383 -13.36 17.91 -11.47
C HIS A 383 -13.73 18.52 -10.10
N LEU A 384 -12.89 18.37 -9.07
CA LEU A 384 -13.12 19.05 -7.78
C LEU A 384 -13.19 20.59 -7.93
N ARG A 385 -12.44 21.19 -8.87
CA ARG A 385 -12.53 22.64 -9.14
C ARG A 385 -13.78 23.01 -9.93
N GLU A 386 -14.28 22.14 -10.79
CA GLU A 386 -15.57 22.29 -11.49
C GLU A 386 -16.74 22.24 -10.50
N LEU A 387 -16.65 21.41 -9.46
CA LEU A 387 -17.55 21.42 -8.29
C LEU A 387 -17.34 22.63 -7.34
N GLY A 388 -16.43 23.56 -7.65
CA GLY A 388 -16.18 24.76 -6.87
C GLY A 388 -15.28 24.59 -5.64
N VAL A 389 -14.60 23.45 -5.46
CA VAL A 389 -13.71 23.22 -4.30
C VAL A 389 -12.49 24.14 -4.35
N ALA A 390 -12.28 24.90 -3.28
CA ALA A 390 -11.14 25.81 -3.13
C ALA A 390 -9.87 25.03 -2.76
N ILE A 391 -9.16 24.50 -3.76
CA ILE A 391 -7.92 23.73 -3.56
C ILE A 391 -6.70 24.66 -3.43
N ARG A 392 -6.14 24.75 -2.21
CA ARG A 392 -4.92 25.49 -1.88
C ARG A 392 -3.75 24.55 -1.64
N PHE A 393 -2.83 24.47 -2.60
CA PHE A 393 -1.52 23.81 -2.43
C PHE A 393 -0.56 24.72 -1.68
N ASN A 394 0.61 24.20 -1.29
CA ASN A 394 1.67 24.95 -0.63
C ASN A 394 1.19 25.65 0.67
N THR A 395 0.15 25.12 1.30
CA THR A 395 -0.58 25.72 2.42
C THR A 395 -0.62 24.72 3.58
N ARG A 396 0.26 24.90 4.58
CA ARG A 396 0.37 24.00 5.73
C ARG A 396 -0.55 24.48 6.85
N VAL A 397 -1.31 23.57 7.47
CA VAL A 397 -2.03 23.85 8.72
C VAL A 397 -1.05 23.68 9.87
N ASP A 398 -0.72 24.78 10.53
CA ASP A 398 0.21 24.83 11.66
C ASP A 398 -0.50 24.79 13.02
N ASP A 399 -1.76 25.25 13.09
CA ASP A 399 -2.57 25.19 14.31
C ASP A 399 -4.09 25.10 14.09
N LEU A 400 -4.84 24.76 15.14
CA LEU A 400 -6.31 24.79 15.16
C LEU A 400 -6.83 26.05 15.86
N MET A 401 -7.94 26.60 15.35
CA MET A 401 -8.71 27.63 16.05
C MET A 401 -9.78 26.92 16.90
N VAL A 402 -9.62 26.92 18.22
CA VAL A 402 -10.53 26.23 19.15
C VAL A 402 -11.19 27.24 20.08
N GLU A 403 -12.53 27.19 20.14
CA GLU A 403 -13.36 28.03 21.00
C GLU A 403 -14.41 27.16 21.68
N GLY A 404 -14.53 27.25 23.02
CA GLY A 404 -15.54 26.48 23.78
C GLY A 404 -15.41 24.95 23.71
N GLY A 405 -14.27 24.41 23.29
CA GLY A 405 -14.08 22.96 23.05
C GLY A 405 -14.49 22.49 21.65
N GLN A 406 -14.79 23.41 20.73
CA GLN A 406 -15.08 23.13 19.32
C GLN A 406 -14.04 23.80 18.41
N VAL A 407 -13.62 23.11 17.35
CA VAL A 407 -12.85 23.72 16.26
C VAL A 407 -13.74 24.68 15.47
N LYS A 408 -13.29 25.93 15.31
CA LYS A 408 -13.93 26.98 14.52
C LYS A 408 -13.14 27.35 13.26
N GLY A 409 -12.02 26.69 13.01
CA GLY A 409 -11.14 27.00 11.89
C GLY A 409 -9.71 26.46 12.06
N VAL A 410 -8.82 26.91 11.19
CA VAL A 410 -7.41 26.53 11.15
C VAL A 410 -6.51 27.76 10.99
N VAL A 411 -5.29 27.65 11.52
CA VAL A 411 -4.19 28.58 11.25
C VAL A 411 -3.30 27.97 10.17
N VAL A 412 -3.07 28.70 9.08
CA VAL A 412 -2.26 28.24 7.95
C VAL A 412 -1.10 29.17 7.63
N SER A 413 -0.01 28.61 7.12
CA SER A 413 1.14 29.33 6.57
C SER A 413 1.50 28.83 5.16
N ASP A 414 2.25 29.65 4.41
CA ASP A 414 2.93 29.19 3.20
C ASP A 414 4.01 28.17 3.59
N SER A 415 3.99 26.99 2.98
CA SER A 415 4.84 25.90 3.43
C SER A 415 6.34 26.09 3.12
N ASN A 416 6.71 27.01 2.21
CA ASN A 416 8.11 27.39 2.00
C ASN A 416 8.66 28.30 3.12
N VAL A 417 7.79 28.83 3.97
CA VAL A 417 8.14 29.75 5.06
C VAL A 417 8.18 28.98 6.39
N GLN A 418 8.99 29.47 7.34
CA GLN A 418 9.04 28.89 8.69
C GLN A 418 7.67 29.03 9.38
N PRO A 419 7.19 27.99 10.11
CA PRO A 419 5.94 28.06 10.86
C PRO A 419 5.87 29.30 11.77
N GLY A 420 4.71 29.95 11.87
CA GLY A 420 4.52 31.14 12.70
C GLY A 420 4.99 32.47 12.10
N SER A 421 5.54 32.48 10.86
CA SER A 421 6.06 33.73 10.25
C SER A 421 4.98 34.60 9.62
N VAL A 422 3.96 33.99 9.00
CA VAL A 422 2.82 34.66 8.34
C VAL A 422 1.62 33.74 8.46
N ASP A 423 0.86 33.92 9.55
CA ASP A 423 -0.22 33.02 9.94
C ASP A 423 -1.59 33.58 9.51
N GLN A 424 -2.20 32.96 8.50
CA GLN A 424 -3.58 33.25 8.10
C GLN A 424 -4.56 32.39 8.91
N LYS A 425 -5.48 33.05 9.61
CA LYS A 425 -6.63 32.39 10.25
C LYS A 425 -7.76 32.18 9.24
N LEU A 426 -8.31 30.98 9.18
CA LEU A 426 -9.41 30.60 8.28
C LEU A 426 -10.51 29.90 9.07
N SER A 427 -11.66 30.56 9.22
CA SER A 427 -12.81 30.00 9.94
C SER A 427 -13.58 28.96 9.10
N PHE A 428 -14.05 27.90 9.74
CA PHE A 428 -14.80 26.78 9.15
C PHE A 428 -15.75 26.16 10.19
N ASP A 429 -16.86 25.60 9.75
CA ASP A 429 -17.84 24.90 10.60
C ASP A 429 -17.38 23.49 11.00
N ALA A 430 -16.51 22.88 10.17
CA ALA A 430 -15.89 21.57 10.42
C ALA A 430 -14.50 21.47 9.77
N VAL A 431 -13.61 20.67 10.38
CA VAL A 431 -12.24 20.42 9.90
C VAL A 431 -11.97 18.92 9.81
N VAL A 432 -11.86 18.41 8.58
CA VAL A 432 -11.50 17.02 8.28
C VAL A 432 -9.99 16.88 8.17
N LEU A 433 -9.39 16.04 9.03
CA LEU A 433 -7.95 15.87 9.13
C LEU A 433 -7.47 14.60 8.41
N ALA A 434 -6.94 14.77 7.20
CA ALA A 434 -6.57 13.70 6.26
C ALA A 434 -5.04 13.60 6.01
N VAL A 435 -4.23 14.13 6.93
CA VAL A 435 -2.78 14.45 6.77
C VAL A 435 -1.82 13.27 6.49
N GLY A 436 -2.29 12.03 6.56
CA GLY A 436 -1.44 10.84 6.43
C GLY A 436 -0.46 10.65 7.61
N HIS A 437 0.26 9.53 7.62
CA HIS A 437 1.05 9.11 8.79
C HIS A 437 2.48 9.68 8.88
N SER A 438 2.80 10.73 8.10
CA SER A 438 4.13 11.37 8.10
C SER A 438 4.11 12.80 8.65
N ALA A 439 2.95 13.39 8.90
CA ALA A 439 2.78 14.71 9.49
C ALA A 439 3.00 14.69 11.02
N ARG A 440 4.26 14.44 11.43
CA ARG A 440 4.70 14.32 12.84
C ARG A 440 4.55 15.63 13.63
N ASP A 441 4.62 16.74 12.92
CA ASP A 441 4.29 18.09 13.37
C ASP A 441 2.80 18.23 13.73
N THR A 442 1.89 17.81 12.85
CA THR A 442 0.45 17.80 13.14
C THR A 442 0.11 16.97 14.39
N TYR A 443 0.74 15.81 14.59
CA TYR A 443 0.57 15.04 15.84
C TYR A 443 1.03 15.78 17.10
N SER A 444 2.05 16.62 16.97
CA SER A 444 2.55 17.45 18.07
C SER A 444 1.62 18.65 18.34
N MET A 445 0.97 19.18 17.30
CA MET A 445 -0.09 20.19 17.42
C MET A 445 -1.34 19.63 18.11
N LEU A 446 -1.82 18.45 17.71
CA LEU A 446 -3.04 17.84 18.28
C LEU A 446 -2.94 17.61 19.80
N LEU A 447 -1.75 17.22 20.30
CA LEU A 447 -1.52 17.09 21.74
C LEU A 447 -1.53 18.44 22.48
N ARG A 448 -1.15 19.56 21.84
CA ARG A 448 -1.30 20.91 22.43
C ARG A 448 -2.77 21.30 22.62
N HIS A 449 -3.68 20.74 21.80
CA HIS A 449 -5.14 20.89 21.94
C HIS A 449 -5.80 19.77 22.77
N ASN A 450 -5.01 18.96 23.50
CA ASN A 450 -5.49 17.85 24.33
C ASN A 450 -6.34 16.81 23.56
N VAL A 451 -6.11 16.63 22.26
CA VAL A 451 -6.83 15.62 21.46
C VAL A 451 -6.40 14.22 21.87
N ASP A 452 -7.39 13.35 22.13
CA ASP A 452 -7.22 11.94 22.46
C ASP A 452 -6.39 11.20 21.41
N ILE A 453 -5.15 10.84 21.76
CA ILE A 453 -4.23 10.09 20.90
C ILE A 453 -3.70 8.87 21.65
N THR A 454 -4.02 7.69 21.12
CA THR A 454 -3.60 6.39 21.67
C THR A 454 -2.44 5.81 20.86
N PRO A 455 -1.32 5.36 21.50
CA PRO A 455 -0.27 4.61 20.81
C PRO A 455 -0.80 3.35 20.10
N LYS A 456 -0.36 3.12 18.87
CA LYS A 456 -0.84 2.03 18.02
C LYS A 456 0.33 1.20 17.51
N ASN A 457 0.23 -0.13 17.60
CA ASN A 457 1.20 -1.03 17.00
C ASN A 457 1.33 -0.76 15.49
N PHE A 458 2.57 -0.80 15.00
CA PHE A 458 2.95 -0.72 13.59
C PHE A 458 4.07 -1.75 13.34
N SER A 459 4.67 -1.75 12.15
CA SER A 459 5.81 -2.63 11.86
C SER A 459 6.99 -1.84 11.29
N VAL A 460 8.20 -2.29 11.59
CA VAL A 460 9.45 -1.72 11.06
C VAL A 460 10.34 -2.81 10.49
N GLY A 461 11.26 -2.44 9.60
CA GLY A 461 12.29 -3.37 9.15
C GLY A 461 13.16 -2.80 8.05
N LEU A 462 13.58 -3.66 7.13
CA LEU A 462 14.55 -3.37 6.08
C LEU A 462 13.96 -3.70 4.70
N ARG A 463 14.35 -2.97 3.65
CA ARG A 463 13.84 -3.23 2.30
C ARG A 463 14.76 -4.17 1.52
N ILE A 464 14.29 -5.40 1.28
CA ILE A 464 15.00 -6.40 0.47
C ILE A 464 14.76 -6.16 -1.02
N GLU A 465 15.79 -6.38 -1.83
CA GLU A 465 15.74 -6.32 -3.29
C GLU A 465 16.43 -7.54 -3.91
N HIS A 466 15.85 -8.02 -5.03
CA HIS A 466 16.31 -9.16 -5.82
C HIS A 466 16.16 -8.85 -7.32
N PRO A 467 16.88 -9.54 -8.21
CA PRO A 467 16.50 -9.61 -9.62
C PRO A 467 15.06 -10.14 -9.78
N GLN A 468 14.23 -9.43 -10.54
CA GLN A 468 12.86 -9.85 -10.84
C GLN A 468 12.82 -11.17 -11.62
N GLU A 469 13.82 -11.44 -12.44
CA GLU A 469 13.95 -12.71 -13.18
C GLU A 469 14.18 -13.90 -12.21
N LEU A 470 14.92 -13.72 -11.12
CA LEU A 470 15.05 -14.70 -10.03
C LEU A 470 13.69 -14.94 -9.32
N ILE A 471 12.95 -13.88 -9.01
CA ILE A 471 11.60 -14.00 -8.41
C ILE A 471 10.60 -14.64 -9.39
N ASN A 472 10.69 -14.37 -10.69
CA ASN A 472 9.89 -15.05 -11.71
C ASN A 472 10.17 -16.55 -11.70
N ASN A 473 11.44 -16.97 -11.73
CA ASN A 473 11.83 -18.37 -11.70
C ASN A 473 11.35 -19.07 -10.41
N ILE A 474 11.50 -18.44 -9.25
CA ILE A 474 11.09 -18.99 -7.94
C ILE A 474 9.57 -19.21 -7.82
N GLN A 475 8.76 -18.35 -8.46
CA GLN A 475 7.29 -18.43 -8.41
C GLN A 475 6.70 -19.30 -9.53
N TYR A 476 7.25 -19.23 -10.75
CA TYR A 476 6.60 -19.73 -11.97
C TYR A 476 7.38 -20.81 -12.74
N SER A 477 8.61 -21.14 -12.32
CA SER A 477 9.48 -22.11 -13.01
C SER A 477 9.61 -21.78 -14.50
N GLU A 478 9.28 -22.69 -15.41
CA GLU A 478 9.40 -22.52 -16.87
C GLU A 478 8.55 -21.35 -17.41
N LEU A 479 7.38 -21.08 -16.82
CA LEU A 479 6.52 -19.94 -17.20
C LEU A 479 7.13 -18.57 -16.86
N ALA A 480 8.27 -18.52 -16.16
CA ALA A 480 9.02 -17.28 -15.95
C ALA A 480 9.48 -16.63 -17.26
N ALA A 481 9.76 -17.44 -18.30
CA ALA A 481 10.09 -16.95 -19.63
C ALA A 481 8.94 -16.13 -20.24
N GLU A 482 7.69 -16.58 -20.05
CA GLU A 482 6.50 -15.91 -20.61
C GLU A 482 6.20 -14.54 -20.00
N VAL A 483 6.85 -14.12 -18.91
CA VAL A 483 6.63 -12.80 -18.27
C VAL A 483 7.08 -11.62 -19.16
N HIS A 484 8.13 -11.80 -19.98
CA HIS A 484 8.65 -10.81 -20.94
C HIS A 484 8.73 -9.35 -20.42
N LYS A 485 9.21 -9.16 -19.18
CA LYS A 485 9.32 -7.83 -18.52
C LYS A 485 7.98 -7.06 -18.55
N GLY A 486 6.91 -7.78 -18.19
CA GLY A 486 5.53 -7.29 -18.10
C GLY A 486 4.76 -7.24 -19.43
N ARG A 487 5.33 -7.79 -20.51
CA ARG A 487 4.72 -7.77 -21.86
C ARG A 487 3.99 -9.04 -22.26
N GLY A 488 4.30 -10.18 -21.66
CA GLY A 488 3.76 -11.47 -22.10
C GLY A 488 2.52 -11.92 -21.32
N ARG A 489 2.06 -13.15 -21.59
CA ARG A 489 0.79 -13.69 -21.07
C ARG A 489 0.78 -13.85 -19.55
N ILE A 490 1.94 -14.13 -18.94
CA ILE A 490 2.10 -14.37 -17.50
C ILE A 490 2.41 -13.04 -16.78
N PRO A 491 1.77 -12.74 -15.63
CA PRO A 491 2.03 -11.52 -14.86
C PRO A 491 3.46 -11.45 -14.31
N VAL A 492 3.92 -10.26 -13.96
CA VAL A 492 5.23 -10.08 -13.31
C VAL A 492 5.17 -10.64 -11.89
N ALA A 493 6.13 -11.50 -11.55
CA ALA A 493 6.02 -12.35 -10.37
C ALA A 493 6.01 -11.57 -9.05
N ASP A 494 5.06 -11.95 -8.22
CA ASP A 494 4.65 -11.28 -6.99
C ASP A 494 4.77 -12.26 -5.82
N TYR A 495 5.04 -11.75 -4.60
CA TYR A 495 5.04 -12.59 -3.40
C TYR A 495 4.38 -11.91 -2.20
N LYS A 496 3.76 -12.74 -1.35
CA LYS A 496 3.23 -12.34 -0.05
C LYS A 496 3.61 -13.36 1.01
N ILE A 497 4.46 -12.94 1.93
CA ILE A 497 5.05 -13.73 2.99
C ILE A 497 4.45 -13.29 4.33
N VAL A 498 4.13 -14.26 5.18
CA VAL A 498 3.89 -14.04 6.62
C VAL A 498 4.55 -15.19 7.37
N LYS A 499 5.41 -14.88 8.33
CA LYS A 499 6.03 -15.80 9.27
C LYS A 499 5.63 -15.39 10.69
N SER A 500 5.46 -16.38 11.56
CA SER A 500 5.40 -16.19 13.01
C SER A 500 6.60 -16.92 13.58
N ILE A 501 7.38 -16.23 14.40
CA ILE A 501 8.53 -16.78 15.11
C ILE A 501 8.05 -17.03 16.53
N GLY A 502 8.35 -18.21 17.08
CA GLY A 502 7.88 -18.65 18.38
C GLY A 502 9.01 -19.14 19.28
N GLU A 503 8.67 -19.45 20.52
CA GLU A 503 9.59 -20.00 21.51
C GLU A 503 10.25 -21.29 20.99
N GLY A 504 11.59 -21.32 21.00
CA GLY A 504 12.41 -22.41 20.50
C GLY A 504 13.25 -22.09 19.25
N ASP A 505 12.84 -21.14 18.41
CA ASP A 505 13.63 -20.70 17.23
C ASP A 505 14.72 -19.66 17.58
N VAL A 506 14.67 -19.09 18.79
CA VAL A 506 15.66 -18.13 19.33
C VAL A 506 16.30 -18.72 20.58
N LYS A 507 17.63 -18.73 20.65
CA LYS A 507 18.39 -19.13 21.86
C LYS A 507 18.77 -17.90 22.68
N ASN A 508 18.30 -17.85 23.92
CA ASN A 508 19.02 -17.42 25.15
C ASN A 508 18.06 -16.74 26.17
N ASP A 509 17.83 -17.38 27.31
CA ASP A 509 18.20 -16.94 28.67
C ASP A 509 18.03 -15.46 29.11
N ILE A 510 17.06 -14.73 28.55
CA ILE A 510 16.64 -13.40 29.05
C ILE A 510 15.11 -13.40 29.24
N GLU A 511 14.65 -12.63 30.22
CA GLU A 511 13.27 -12.59 30.75
C GLU A 511 12.15 -12.61 29.69
N GLN A 512 11.01 -13.20 30.06
CA GLN A 512 9.86 -13.51 29.20
C GLN A 512 9.16 -12.27 28.60
N VAL A 513 9.76 -11.69 27.57
CA VAL A 513 9.06 -10.87 26.56
C VAL A 513 8.14 -11.81 25.77
N ASP A 514 6.95 -11.34 25.36
CA ASP A 514 6.03 -12.09 24.49
C ASP A 514 6.68 -12.30 23.10
N GLN A 515 7.36 -13.45 22.93
CA GLN A 515 8.27 -13.71 21.82
C GLN A 515 7.58 -14.02 20.48
N ASN A 516 6.24 -14.10 20.44
CA ASN A 516 5.46 -14.45 19.23
C ASN A 516 5.40 -13.32 18.18
N ARG A 517 6.56 -12.87 17.69
CA ARG A 517 6.66 -11.80 16.69
C ARG A 517 6.26 -12.30 15.30
N SER A 518 5.43 -11.51 14.62
CA SER A 518 5.11 -11.74 13.21
C SER A 518 6.00 -10.89 12.32
N CYS A 519 6.66 -11.57 11.36
CA CYS A 519 7.47 -10.95 10.31
C CYS A 519 6.76 -11.16 8.97
N TYR A 520 6.66 -10.14 8.12
CA TYR A 520 5.93 -10.26 6.86
C TYR A 520 6.49 -9.36 5.76
N SER A 521 6.18 -9.71 4.50
CA SER A 521 6.48 -8.83 3.36
C SER A 521 5.42 -7.73 3.24
N PHE A 522 5.86 -6.48 3.40
CA PHE A 522 5.07 -5.27 3.20
C PHE A 522 5.51 -4.55 1.92
N CYS A 523 4.57 -3.83 1.29
CA CYS A 523 4.74 -3.06 0.06
C CYS A 523 5.57 -3.75 -1.05
N MET A 524 5.49 -5.08 -1.22
CA MET A 524 6.21 -5.83 -2.27
C MET A 524 5.84 -5.29 -3.66
N CYS A 525 6.82 -4.79 -4.41
CA CYS A 525 6.71 -4.13 -5.71
C CYS A 525 7.44 -4.95 -6.79
N PRO A 526 6.72 -5.70 -7.64
CA PRO A 526 7.32 -6.40 -8.76
C PRO A 526 7.81 -5.40 -9.81
N GLY A 527 8.95 -5.68 -10.44
CA GLY A 527 9.53 -4.88 -11.52
C GLY A 527 9.58 -3.39 -11.19
N GLY A 528 9.98 -3.07 -9.95
CA GLY A 528 9.94 -1.77 -9.32
C GLY A 528 11.31 -1.16 -9.01
N GLN A 529 11.32 -0.17 -8.11
CA GLN A 529 12.50 0.55 -7.63
C GLN A 529 12.33 0.89 -6.13
N VAL A 530 13.41 0.83 -5.36
CA VAL A 530 13.49 1.38 -3.99
C VAL A 530 13.58 2.90 -4.09
N VAL A 531 12.86 3.62 -3.23
CA VAL A 531 12.78 5.09 -3.23
C VAL A 531 12.97 5.67 -1.84
N LEU A 532 13.45 6.92 -1.75
CA LEU A 532 13.59 7.64 -0.48
C LEU A 532 12.25 8.25 -0.07
N THR A 533 11.76 7.95 1.13
CA THR A 533 10.52 8.50 1.72
C THR A 533 10.79 9.40 2.92
N SER A 534 11.96 10.04 2.91
CA SER A 534 12.42 10.91 3.99
C SER A 534 11.83 12.31 3.84
N THR A 535 11.38 12.89 4.95
CA THR A 535 10.77 14.23 5.02
C THR A 535 11.67 15.28 5.66
N ASN A 536 12.82 14.87 6.19
CA ASN A 536 13.82 15.71 6.86
C ASN A 536 15.23 15.30 6.40
N PRO A 537 16.16 16.21 6.10
CA PRO A 537 17.53 15.87 5.67
C PRO A 537 18.36 15.03 6.65
N SER A 538 18.00 15.02 7.95
CA SER A 538 18.66 14.23 8.99
C SER A 538 18.01 12.85 9.23
N GLU A 539 16.88 12.56 8.59
CA GLU A 539 16.16 11.29 8.67
C GLU A 539 16.38 10.50 7.37
N LEU A 540 16.54 9.17 7.45
CA LEU A 540 16.52 8.27 6.30
C LEU A 540 15.46 7.17 6.47
N CYS A 541 14.40 7.25 5.68
CA CYS A 541 13.43 6.18 5.44
C CYS A 541 13.39 5.84 3.94
N VAL A 542 13.18 4.56 3.61
CA VAL A 542 12.88 4.09 2.26
C VAL A 542 11.46 3.55 2.14
N ASN A 543 10.98 3.43 0.90
CA ASN A 543 9.87 2.58 0.48
C ASN A 543 10.18 2.11 -0.97
N GLY A 544 9.17 1.78 -1.79
CA GLY A 544 9.39 1.42 -3.19
C GLY A 544 8.14 1.51 -4.04
N MET A 545 8.37 1.70 -5.34
CA MET A 545 7.33 1.95 -6.34
C MET A 545 7.51 1.04 -7.57
N SER A 546 6.47 0.93 -8.39
CA SER A 546 6.58 0.40 -9.75
C SER A 546 5.79 1.27 -10.72
N PHE A 547 6.20 1.26 -11.98
CA PHE A 547 5.37 1.73 -13.09
C PHE A 547 4.34 0.65 -13.46
N SER A 548 3.26 1.03 -14.14
CA SER A 548 2.13 0.16 -14.53
C SER A 548 2.57 -1.14 -15.20
N ARG A 549 3.63 -1.09 -16.02
CA ARG A 549 4.17 -2.26 -16.72
C ARG A 549 5.02 -3.20 -15.85
N ARG A 550 5.43 -2.79 -14.64
CA ARG A 550 6.34 -3.54 -13.74
C ARG A 550 7.56 -4.13 -14.48
N ALA A 551 8.26 -3.27 -15.21
CA ALA A 551 9.29 -3.66 -16.20
C ALA A 551 10.75 -3.41 -15.78
N SER A 552 11.01 -3.04 -14.51
CA SER A 552 12.38 -2.90 -13.97
C SER A 552 13.10 -4.24 -13.89
N LYS A 553 14.45 -4.24 -13.79
CA LYS A 553 15.23 -5.44 -13.45
C LYS A 553 14.86 -6.01 -12.07
N TRP A 554 14.30 -5.19 -11.17
CA TRP A 554 14.29 -5.45 -9.74
C TRP A 554 12.90 -5.75 -9.16
N ALA A 555 12.84 -6.74 -8.27
CA ALA A 555 11.74 -6.95 -7.33
C ALA A 555 12.18 -6.47 -5.94
N ASN A 556 11.35 -5.74 -5.20
CA ASN A 556 11.68 -5.36 -3.83
C ASN A 556 10.47 -5.40 -2.89
N SER A 557 10.72 -5.59 -1.59
CA SER A 557 9.70 -5.51 -0.53
C SER A 557 10.30 -5.07 0.79
N ALA A 558 9.52 -4.45 1.66
CA ALA A 558 9.90 -4.32 3.05
C ALA A 558 9.71 -5.67 3.75
N LEU A 559 10.75 -6.20 4.39
CA LEU A 559 10.61 -7.29 5.37
C LEU A 559 10.52 -6.63 6.74
N VAL A 560 9.36 -6.74 7.38
CA VAL A 560 9.03 -5.95 8.58
C VAL A 560 8.53 -6.83 9.71
N VAL A 561 8.88 -6.43 10.93
CA VAL A 561 8.47 -7.04 12.21
C VAL A 561 7.50 -6.11 12.90
N THR A 562 6.42 -6.64 13.48
CA THR A 562 5.51 -5.83 14.31
C THR A 562 6.20 -5.38 15.61
N VAL A 563 6.04 -4.10 15.92
CA VAL A 563 6.49 -3.44 17.14
C VAL A 563 5.30 -2.90 17.94
N SER A 564 5.46 -2.84 19.26
CA SER A 564 4.40 -2.46 20.21
C SER A 564 4.90 -1.49 21.28
N SER A 565 4.01 -1.09 22.21
CA SER A 565 4.38 -0.31 23.40
C SER A 565 5.53 -0.90 24.21
N HIS A 566 5.77 -2.21 24.16
CA HIS A 566 6.97 -2.83 24.75
C HIS A 566 8.27 -2.32 24.11
N ASP A 567 8.29 -2.18 22.79
CA ASP A 567 9.44 -1.71 22.02
C ASP A 567 9.65 -0.19 22.16
N PHE A 568 8.59 0.54 22.53
CA PHE A 568 8.62 1.98 22.77
C PHE A 568 9.02 2.34 24.21
N LYS A 569 9.31 1.36 25.08
CA LYS A 569 9.78 1.57 26.47
C LYS A 569 10.93 2.59 26.60
N PRO A 570 11.96 2.61 25.74
CA PRO A 570 13.03 3.62 25.83
C PRO A 570 12.59 5.06 25.53
N PHE A 571 11.41 5.24 24.93
CA PHE A 571 10.87 6.53 24.44
C PHE A 571 9.64 7.00 25.24
N GLN A 572 9.37 6.41 26.41
CA GLN A 572 8.19 6.71 27.25
C GLN A 572 8.06 8.19 27.64
N SER A 573 9.17 8.92 27.71
CA SER A 573 9.22 10.38 27.91
C SER A 573 8.43 11.18 26.88
N HIS A 574 8.18 10.62 25.69
CA HIS A 574 7.39 11.25 24.63
C HIS A 574 5.89 10.90 24.70
N GLY A 575 5.44 10.20 25.74
CA GLY A 575 4.02 9.86 25.95
C GLY A 575 3.39 9.16 24.74
N SER A 576 2.26 9.69 24.26
CA SER A 576 1.58 9.16 23.07
C SER A 576 2.40 9.22 21.78
N LEU A 577 3.49 10.02 21.72
CA LEU A 577 4.41 10.09 20.59
C LEU A 577 5.61 9.13 20.70
N ALA A 578 5.70 8.25 21.72
CA ALA A 578 6.80 7.30 21.88
C ALA A 578 7.03 6.43 20.62
N GLY A 579 5.96 6.02 19.93
CA GLY A 579 6.04 5.32 18.64
C GLY A 579 6.51 6.18 17.47
N VAL A 580 6.31 7.50 17.51
CA VAL A 580 6.84 8.46 16.51
C VAL A 580 8.34 8.67 16.72
N GLU A 581 8.80 8.82 17.95
CA GLU A 581 10.23 8.99 18.23
C GLU A 581 11.02 7.68 18.00
N PHE A 582 10.42 6.52 18.25
CA PHE A 582 10.96 5.22 17.81
C PHE A 582 11.23 5.20 16.30
N GLN A 583 10.32 5.72 15.46
CA GLN A 583 10.58 5.81 14.01
C GLN A 583 11.76 6.77 13.71
N ARG A 584 11.78 7.94 14.35
CA ARG A 584 12.82 8.96 14.16
C ARG A 584 14.21 8.45 14.52
N GLU A 585 14.35 7.73 15.64
CA GLU A 585 15.63 7.18 16.07
C GLU A 585 16.25 6.27 14.99
N TYR A 586 15.52 5.26 14.52
CA TYR A 586 16.06 4.36 13.50
C TYR A 586 16.21 5.02 12.12
N GLU A 587 15.44 6.06 11.81
CA GLU A 587 15.64 6.88 10.59
C GLU A 587 16.91 7.74 10.67
N ARG A 588 17.19 8.41 11.81
CA ARG A 588 18.45 9.14 12.04
C ARG A 588 19.63 8.19 12.04
N ARG A 589 19.50 7.05 12.72
CA ARG A 589 20.53 6.01 12.78
C ARG A 589 20.85 5.45 11.39
N ALA A 590 19.84 5.25 10.54
CA ALA A 590 20.04 4.87 9.15
C ALA A 590 20.74 5.98 8.32
N ALA A 591 20.41 7.26 8.53
CA ALA A 591 21.08 8.38 7.87
C ALA A 591 22.58 8.46 8.24
N MET A 592 22.90 8.28 9.52
CA MET A 592 24.28 8.20 10.02
C MET A 592 25.04 7.00 9.43
N MET A 593 24.42 5.82 9.42
CA MET A 593 25.01 4.59 8.84
C MET A 593 25.19 4.67 7.31
N GLY A 594 24.40 5.50 6.61
CA GLY A 594 24.57 5.81 5.20
C GLY A 594 25.72 6.79 4.92
N GLY A 595 26.10 7.61 5.90
CA GLY A 595 27.10 8.68 5.75
C GLY A 595 26.53 9.97 5.14
N GLY A 596 25.23 10.24 5.32
CA GLY A 596 24.57 11.46 4.83
C GLY A 596 24.28 11.47 3.32
N ASN A 597 23.96 12.65 2.78
CA ASN A 597 23.64 12.88 1.36
C ASN A 597 22.57 11.94 0.75
N PHE A 598 21.69 11.37 1.59
CA PHE A 598 20.70 10.34 1.23
C PHE A 598 21.30 9.07 0.60
N VAL A 599 22.55 8.74 0.93
CA VAL A 599 23.11 7.41 0.64
C VAL A 599 22.50 6.39 1.60
N VAL A 600 21.99 5.28 1.09
CA VAL A 600 21.29 4.27 1.92
C VAL A 600 22.28 3.26 2.49
N PRO A 601 22.29 2.99 3.82
CA PRO A 601 23.03 1.86 4.36
C PRO A 601 22.45 0.54 3.82
N ALA A 602 23.31 -0.35 3.36
CA ALA A 602 22.91 -1.60 2.71
C ALA A 602 23.84 -2.76 3.07
N GLN A 603 23.30 -3.98 3.02
CA GLN A 603 24.00 -5.21 3.39
C GLN A 603 23.48 -6.39 2.58
N CYS A 604 24.36 -7.25 2.06
CA CYS A 604 23.94 -8.48 1.39
C CYS A 604 23.25 -9.42 2.40
N VAL A 605 22.23 -10.16 1.96
CA VAL A 605 21.40 -11.01 2.83
C VAL A 605 22.23 -12.10 3.54
N THR A 606 23.20 -12.70 2.83
CA THR A 606 24.15 -13.68 3.40
C THR A 606 24.91 -13.14 4.60
N ASP A 607 25.32 -11.88 4.52
CA ASP A 607 26.20 -11.23 5.48
C ASP A 607 25.38 -10.66 6.65
N PHE A 608 24.14 -10.22 6.37
CA PHE A 608 23.16 -9.86 7.38
C PHE A 608 22.80 -11.06 8.27
N ILE A 609 22.54 -12.24 7.69
CA ILE A 609 22.30 -13.47 8.45
C ILE A 609 23.58 -13.90 9.22
N SER A 610 24.76 -13.68 8.64
CA SER A 610 26.04 -14.05 9.25
C SER A 610 26.58 -13.07 10.29
N ASN A 611 25.90 -11.95 10.56
CA ASN A 611 26.40 -10.82 11.38
C ASN A 611 27.81 -10.32 10.96
N LYS A 612 28.04 -10.19 9.65
CA LYS A 612 29.31 -9.72 9.05
C LYS A 612 29.08 -8.47 8.22
N LEU A 613 30.00 -7.51 8.24
CA LEU A 613 29.97 -6.44 7.24
C LEU A 613 30.15 -7.06 5.84
N SER A 614 29.36 -6.62 4.86
CA SER A 614 29.53 -7.05 3.47
C SER A 614 30.88 -6.67 2.90
N VAL A 615 31.31 -7.40 1.87
CA VAL A 615 32.43 -6.99 1.01
C VAL A 615 32.25 -5.54 0.53
N THR A 616 33.37 -4.87 0.23
CA THR A 616 33.40 -3.45 -0.15
C THR A 616 32.57 -3.11 -1.40
N THR A 617 32.25 -4.10 -2.23
CA THR A 617 31.46 -3.96 -3.45
C THR A 617 30.13 -4.70 -3.28
N LEU A 618 29.04 -3.95 -3.05
CA LEU A 618 27.69 -4.49 -3.03
C LEU A 618 27.21 -4.88 -4.45
N PRO A 619 26.23 -5.80 -4.59
CA PRO A 619 25.53 -6.00 -5.86
C PRO A 619 24.80 -4.72 -6.31
N PRO A 620 24.52 -4.56 -7.62
CA PRO A 620 23.77 -3.42 -8.12
C PRO A 620 22.37 -3.32 -7.49
N SER A 621 21.87 -2.08 -7.38
CA SER A 621 20.58 -1.74 -6.77
C SER A 621 19.73 -0.90 -7.72
N SER A 622 18.42 -0.86 -7.52
CA SER A 622 17.52 0.11 -8.15
C SER A 622 17.64 1.52 -7.55
N TYR A 623 18.25 1.66 -6.37
CA TYR A 623 18.26 2.87 -5.57
C TYR A 623 19.25 3.93 -6.09
N ARG A 624 18.70 5.00 -6.67
CA ARG A 624 19.48 5.97 -7.49
C ARG A 624 20.42 6.89 -6.71
N LEU A 625 20.19 7.13 -5.42
CA LEU A 625 21.06 8.01 -4.63
C LEU A 625 22.31 7.28 -4.08
N GLY A 626 22.44 5.99 -4.38
CA GLY A 626 23.60 5.17 -4.01
C GLY A 626 23.42 4.44 -2.68
N VAL A 627 24.13 3.32 -2.55
CA VAL A 627 24.12 2.45 -1.38
C VAL A 627 25.52 2.36 -0.78
N ARG A 628 25.61 2.17 0.54
CA ARG A 628 26.86 2.03 1.29
C ARG A 628 26.92 0.69 2.02
N PRO A 629 28.00 -0.10 1.91
CA PRO A 629 28.20 -1.30 2.74
C PRO A 629 28.18 -0.91 4.23
N SER A 630 27.15 -1.38 4.95
CA SER A 630 26.89 -1.02 6.34
C SER A 630 26.34 -2.21 7.13
N LYS A 631 26.58 -2.24 8.44
CA LYS A 631 26.12 -3.32 9.33
C LYS A 631 24.64 -3.18 9.69
N LEU A 632 23.72 -3.45 8.77
CA LEU A 632 22.27 -3.36 9.04
C LEU A 632 21.80 -4.26 10.19
N HIS A 633 22.50 -5.36 10.48
CA HIS A 633 22.27 -6.21 11.66
C HIS A 633 22.45 -5.48 13.01
N GLU A 634 23.29 -4.44 13.07
CA GLU A 634 23.46 -3.61 14.28
C GLU A 634 22.42 -2.48 14.39
N LEU A 635 21.60 -2.24 13.35
CA LEU A 635 20.74 -1.04 13.22
C LEU A 635 19.55 -1.04 14.18
N PHE A 636 18.84 -2.15 14.30
CA PHE A 636 17.72 -2.33 15.21
C PHE A 636 18.17 -3.02 16.51
N PRO A 637 17.34 -3.02 17.58
CA PRO A 637 17.58 -3.85 18.75
C PRO A 637 17.72 -5.32 18.34
N ARG A 638 18.63 -6.05 19.01
CA ARG A 638 19.03 -7.42 18.65
C ARG A 638 17.85 -8.34 18.35
N TYR A 639 16.79 -8.31 19.16
CA TYR A 639 15.60 -9.15 18.98
C TYR A 639 14.76 -8.84 17.72
N ILE A 640 14.86 -7.63 17.15
CA ILE A 640 14.24 -7.29 15.86
C ILE A 640 15.13 -7.81 14.72
N THR A 641 16.46 -7.65 14.84
CA THR A 641 17.43 -8.19 13.87
C THR A 641 17.31 -9.72 13.78
N GLU A 642 17.31 -10.43 14.91
CA GLU A 642 17.19 -11.89 14.96
C GLU A 642 15.83 -12.36 14.40
N ALA A 643 14.75 -11.63 14.67
CA ALA A 643 13.45 -11.91 14.06
C ALA A 643 13.49 -11.74 12.52
N LEU A 644 14.12 -10.69 12.00
CA LEU A 644 14.31 -10.52 10.55
C LEU A 644 15.16 -11.65 9.96
N GLN A 645 16.31 -11.99 10.58
CA GLN A 645 17.20 -13.07 10.14
C GLN A 645 16.47 -14.41 10.06
N GLN A 646 15.80 -14.83 11.14
CA GLN A 646 15.03 -16.08 11.16
C GLN A 646 13.88 -16.05 10.15
N SER A 647 13.20 -14.92 9.97
CA SER A 647 12.15 -14.81 8.95
C SER A 647 12.70 -15.05 7.53
N ILE A 648 13.89 -14.54 7.20
CA ILE A 648 14.54 -14.76 5.90
C ILE A 648 14.92 -16.24 5.72
N MET A 649 15.49 -16.86 6.75
CA MET A 649 15.80 -18.30 6.75
C MET A 649 14.53 -19.19 6.64
N MET A 650 13.38 -18.73 7.15
CA MET A 650 12.09 -19.39 6.95
C MET A 650 11.47 -19.11 5.57
N ILE A 651 11.81 -18.00 4.91
CA ILE A 651 11.35 -17.68 3.55
C ILE A 651 12.06 -18.56 2.54
N ASP A 652 13.39 -18.68 2.63
CA ASP A 652 14.18 -19.45 1.67
C ASP A 652 13.77 -20.94 1.62
N LYS A 653 13.34 -21.51 2.75
CA LYS A 653 12.76 -22.87 2.82
C LYS A 653 11.48 -23.08 1.98
N GLU A 654 10.74 -22.01 1.65
CA GLU A 654 9.56 -22.03 0.76
C GLU A 654 9.85 -21.47 -0.65
N MET A 655 10.84 -20.58 -0.73
CA MET A 655 11.32 -19.87 -1.92
C MET A 655 12.84 -20.02 -2.04
N PRO A 656 13.37 -21.21 -2.40
CA PRO A 656 14.82 -21.44 -2.41
C PRO A 656 15.55 -20.51 -3.38
N GLY A 657 16.64 -19.90 -2.92
CA GLY A 657 17.37 -18.86 -3.65
C GLY A 657 16.89 -17.44 -3.34
N PHE A 658 15.97 -17.26 -2.38
CA PHE A 658 15.65 -15.95 -1.80
C PHE A 658 16.81 -15.42 -0.93
N ILE A 659 17.62 -16.32 -0.37
CA ILE A 659 18.99 -16.03 0.07
C ILE A 659 19.92 -16.26 -1.13
N SER A 660 20.54 -15.20 -1.63
CA SER A 660 21.54 -15.27 -2.71
C SER A 660 22.55 -14.13 -2.60
N SER A 661 23.64 -14.19 -3.38
CA SER A 661 24.63 -13.12 -3.49
C SER A 661 24.13 -11.86 -4.21
N GLU A 662 23.02 -11.96 -4.96
CA GLU A 662 22.33 -10.81 -5.58
C GLU A 662 21.22 -10.22 -4.67
N ALA A 663 20.95 -10.81 -3.51
CA ALA A 663 19.91 -10.36 -2.58
C ALA A 663 20.45 -9.27 -1.64
N LEU A 664 19.90 -8.05 -1.74
CA LEU A 664 20.39 -6.86 -1.05
C LEU A 664 19.35 -6.29 -0.09
N LEU A 665 19.71 -6.16 1.20
CA LEU A 665 18.94 -5.39 2.17
C LEU A 665 19.38 -3.93 2.14
N HIS A 666 18.39 -3.04 2.13
CA HIS A 666 18.53 -1.60 2.23
C HIS A 666 18.11 -1.13 3.62
N GLY A 667 18.34 0.16 3.90
CA GLY A 667 17.99 0.83 5.16
C GLY A 667 16.49 0.81 5.51
N VAL A 668 16.12 1.60 6.53
CA VAL A 668 14.88 1.34 7.25
C VAL A 668 13.60 1.67 6.50
N GLU A 669 12.62 0.80 6.69
CA GLU A 669 11.22 1.06 6.39
C GLU A 669 10.43 1.07 7.70
N THR A 670 10.36 2.26 8.30
CA THR A 670 9.73 2.55 9.61
C THR A 670 8.26 2.95 9.49
N ARG A 671 7.89 3.55 8.36
CA ARG A 671 6.60 4.23 8.14
C ARG A 671 5.59 3.33 7.42
N THR A 672 5.29 2.15 7.98
CA THR A 672 4.38 1.14 7.35
C THR A 672 2.90 1.39 7.58
N SER A 673 2.55 2.11 8.65
CA SER A 673 1.23 2.62 9.01
C SER A 673 1.40 3.62 10.16
N SER A 674 0.34 4.31 10.59
CA SER A 674 0.45 5.25 11.71
C SER A 674 0.89 4.56 13.02
N PRO A 675 1.85 5.14 13.77
CA PRO A 675 2.26 4.67 15.10
C PRO A 675 1.27 5.04 16.22
N LEU A 676 0.16 5.69 15.87
CA LEU A 676 -0.87 6.14 16.80
C LEU A 676 -2.27 6.03 16.16
N GLN A 677 -3.29 6.24 16.98
CA GLN A 677 -4.68 6.40 16.57
C GLN A 677 -5.23 7.67 17.21
N ILE A 678 -5.85 8.54 16.42
CA ILE A 678 -6.57 9.72 16.92
C ILE A 678 -8.00 9.27 17.20
N SER A 679 -8.49 9.41 18.43
CA SER A 679 -9.79 8.86 18.82
C SER A 679 -10.94 9.63 18.19
N ARG A 680 -11.89 8.89 17.62
CA ARG A 680 -13.10 9.40 16.97
C ARG A 680 -14.30 8.47 17.17
N HIS A 681 -15.49 9.04 17.19
CA HIS A 681 -16.77 8.33 17.15
C HIS A 681 -16.90 7.55 15.84
N LYS A 682 -17.31 6.29 15.94
CA LYS A 682 -17.31 5.37 14.79
C LYS A 682 -18.38 5.72 13.75
N GLU A 683 -19.51 6.26 14.20
CA GLU A 683 -20.68 6.56 13.38
C GLU A 683 -20.64 7.98 12.78
N THR A 684 -20.21 9.00 13.55
CA THR A 684 -20.11 10.40 13.07
C THR A 684 -18.73 10.78 12.51
N TYR A 685 -17.69 9.97 12.74
CA TYR A 685 -16.28 10.25 12.39
C TYR A 685 -15.64 11.45 13.13
N GLU A 686 -16.40 12.12 14.00
CA GLU A 686 -15.97 13.25 14.83
C GLU A 686 -15.07 12.80 16.00
N SER A 687 -14.10 13.62 16.41
CA SER A 687 -13.17 13.29 17.50
C SER A 687 -13.88 13.21 18.86
N THR A 688 -13.44 12.28 19.72
CA THR A 688 -14.05 12.07 21.04
C THR A 688 -13.75 13.17 22.06
N SER A 689 -12.75 14.01 21.79
CA SER A 689 -12.19 15.01 22.71
C SER A 689 -12.30 16.45 22.22
N LEU A 690 -12.60 16.66 20.92
CA LEU A 690 -12.61 18.00 20.32
C LEU A 690 -13.66 18.07 19.20
N GLN A 691 -14.74 18.82 19.44
CA GLN A 691 -15.88 18.89 18.53
C GLN A 691 -15.51 19.60 17.22
N GLY A 692 -16.14 19.22 16.11
CA GLY A 692 -15.85 19.76 14.77
C GLY A 692 -14.54 19.28 14.13
N LEU A 693 -13.75 18.41 14.79
CA LEU A 693 -12.56 17.78 14.22
C LEU A 693 -12.87 16.35 13.75
N TYR A 694 -12.56 16.01 12.50
CA TYR A 694 -12.88 14.72 11.88
C TYR A 694 -11.62 13.99 11.37
N PRO A 695 -10.93 13.19 12.21
CA PRO A 695 -9.65 12.58 11.85
C PRO A 695 -9.84 11.30 11.00
N ILE A 696 -9.26 11.29 9.79
CA ILE A 696 -9.48 10.22 8.79
C ILE A 696 -8.21 9.61 8.18
N GLY A 697 -8.41 8.46 7.52
CA GLY A 697 -7.42 7.77 6.71
C GLY A 697 -6.29 7.14 7.52
N GLU A 698 -5.10 7.08 6.91
CA GLU A 698 -3.93 6.44 7.51
C GLU A 698 -3.35 7.24 8.68
N GLY A 699 -3.36 8.58 8.59
CA GLY A 699 -2.80 9.46 9.63
C GLY A 699 -3.52 9.31 10.96
N ALA A 700 -4.85 9.20 10.93
CA ALA A 700 -5.68 8.93 12.09
C ALA A 700 -5.64 7.46 12.57
N GLY A 701 -5.03 6.55 11.82
CA GLY A 701 -4.87 5.14 12.19
C GLY A 701 -5.97 4.18 11.73
N TYR A 702 -6.95 4.65 10.93
CA TYR A 702 -8.11 3.86 10.49
C TYR A 702 -7.88 3.12 9.16
N ALA A 703 -7.08 3.68 8.25
CA ALA A 703 -6.71 3.06 6.97
C ALA A 703 -5.29 2.45 6.93
N GLY A 704 -4.98 1.71 5.87
CA GLY A 704 -3.67 1.10 5.60
C GLY A 704 -3.55 0.62 4.14
N GLY A 705 -3.68 1.57 3.21
CA GLY A 705 -3.70 1.39 1.75
C GLY A 705 -4.67 2.36 1.07
N ILE A 706 -4.37 2.74 -0.18
CA ILE A 706 -5.08 3.73 -1.01
C ILE A 706 -6.61 3.56 -0.93
N VAL A 707 -7.12 2.38 -1.26
CA VAL A 707 -8.57 2.09 -1.26
C VAL A 707 -9.18 2.19 0.14
N SER A 708 -8.50 1.73 1.19
CA SER A 708 -9.02 1.88 2.56
C SER A 708 -9.06 3.33 3.02
N ALA A 709 -8.13 4.18 2.59
CA ALA A 709 -8.14 5.60 2.92
C ALA A 709 -9.26 6.34 2.15
N ALA A 710 -9.42 6.05 0.85
CA ALA A 710 -10.52 6.58 0.04
C ALA A 710 -11.90 6.22 0.62
N VAL A 711 -12.10 4.95 1.01
CA VAL A 711 -13.34 4.50 1.66
C VAL A 711 -13.58 5.19 3.00
N ASP A 712 -12.56 5.35 3.85
CA ASP A 712 -12.67 6.03 5.14
C ASP A 712 -13.06 7.52 4.99
N GLY A 713 -12.48 8.19 4.00
CA GLY A 713 -12.82 9.58 3.68
C GLY A 713 -14.19 9.77 3.04
N MET A 714 -14.58 8.85 2.16
CA MET A 714 -15.92 8.83 1.53
C MET A 714 -17.01 8.71 2.61
N TYR A 715 -16.94 7.70 3.50
CA TYR A 715 -17.92 7.55 4.57
C TYR A 715 -17.91 8.72 5.57
N CYS A 716 -16.74 9.30 5.87
CA CYS A 716 -16.66 10.52 6.68
C CYS A 716 -17.38 11.70 6.00
N GLY A 717 -17.26 11.84 4.67
CA GLY A 717 -17.96 12.87 3.91
C GLY A 717 -19.48 12.78 4.06
N PHE A 718 -20.04 11.57 3.94
CA PHE A 718 -21.48 11.36 4.14
C PHE A 718 -21.92 11.58 5.60
N ALA A 719 -21.12 11.11 6.57
CA ALA A 719 -21.42 11.31 7.99
C ALA A 719 -21.45 12.80 8.38
N LEU A 720 -20.47 13.57 7.90
CA LEU A 720 -20.41 15.01 8.11
C LEU A 720 -21.52 15.76 7.34
N ALA A 721 -21.78 15.41 6.07
CA ALA A 721 -22.89 15.98 5.32
C ALA A 721 -24.24 15.77 6.05
N LYS A 722 -24.45 14.60 6.66
CA LYS A 722 -25.64 14.32 7.46
C LYS A 722 -25.70 15.16 8.75
N GLN A 723 -24.60 15.32 9.48
CA GLN A 723 -24.54 16.24 10.64
C GLN A 723 -24.84 17.70 10.24
N LEU A 724 -24.34 18.15 9.09
CA LEU A 724 -24.54 19.51 8.56
C LEU A 724 -25.93 19.75 7.93
N SER A 725 -26.84 18.75 7.97
CA SER A 725 -28.15 18.76 7.30
C SER A 725 -28.10 18.91 5.77
N LEU A 726 -27.00 18.50 5.14
CA LEU A 726 -26.82 18.50 3.68
C LEU A 726 -27.30 17.20 3.02
N PHE A 727 -27.54 16.15 3.81
CA PHE A 727 -27.99 14.86 3.31
C PHE A 727 -28.95 14.17 4.29
N SER A 728 -30.11 13.75 3.79
CA SER A 728 -31.22 13.15 4.53
C SER A 728 -31.04 11.63 4.76
N GLY A 729 -30.61 10.92 3.71
CA GLY A 729 -30.67 9.47 3.59
C GLY A 729 -29.72 8.67 4.48
N ASP A 730 -29.72 7.34 4.31
CA ASP A 730 -28.83 6.44 5.04
C ASP A 730 -27.65 5.98 4.17
N THR A 731 -26.44 6.07 4.72
CA THR A 731 -25.24 5.46 4.13
C THR A 731 -25.34 3.94 3.97
N GLU A 732 -26.12 3.25 4.82
CA GLU A 732 -26.44 1.82 4.65
C GLU A 732 -27.44 1.56 3.50
N ALA A 733 -28.12 2.59 2.98
CA ALA A 733 -28.93 2.48 1.76
C ALA A 733 -28.09 2.66 0.49
N ILE A 734 -27.23 3.69 0.42
CA ILE A 734 -26.37 3.94 -0.75
C ILE A 734 -25.35 2.81 -0.98
N PHE A 735 -24.66 2.37 0.08
CA PHE A 735 -23.55 1.40 -0.03
C PHE A 735 -23.87 0.02 0.57
N GLY A 736 -25.14 -0.25 0.84
CA GLY A 736 -25.58 -1.42 1.57
C GLY A 736 -25.08 -1.43 3.04
N LYS A 737 -25.53 -2.44 3.79
CA LYS A 737 -25.08 -2.61 5.19
C LYS A 737 -23.60 -2.97 5.23
N ALA A 738 -22.77 -2.00 5.61
CA ALA A 738 -21.37 -2.23 5.92
C ALA A 738 -21.26 -3.39 6.92
N GLN A 739 -20.48 -4.45 6.59
CA GLN A 739 -20.37 -5.63 7.47
C GLN A 739 -19.96 -5.18 8.88
N LYS A 740 -20.91 -5.23 9.83
CA LYS A 740 -20.81 -4.57 11.14
C LYS A 740 -19.42 -4.80 11.74
N GLN A 741 -18.59 -3.75 11.71
CA GLN A 741 -17.20 -3.80 12.19
C GLN A 741 -17.21 -3.91 13.71
N THR A 742 -17.38 -5.15 14.16
CA THR A 742 -17.35 -5.64 15.54
C THR A 742 -15.93 -6.13 15.78
N GLY A 743 -15.03 -5.18 16.01
CA GLY A 743 -13.60 -5.42 16.11
C GLY A 743 -12.83 -4.32 15.41
N SER A 744 -11.97 -3.64 16.16
CA SER A 744 -10.92 -2.80 15.61
C SER A 744 -10.07 -3.61 14.63
N VAL A 745 -9.79 -3.06 13.45
CA VAL A 745 -8.85 -3.65 12.51
C VAL A 745 -7.44 -3.50 13.10
N LYS A 746 -7.03 -4.45 13.93
CA LYS A 746 -5.62 -4.63 14.30
C LYS A 746 -4.86 -5.00 13.03
N TYR A 747 -4.23 -3.98 12.43
CA TYR A 747 -3.46 -4.05 11.18
C TYR A 747 -2.28 -5.02 11.28
#